data_AF-A0A2V7WAB4-F1
#
_entry.id   AF-A0A2V7WAB4-F1
#
_cell.length_a   1.000
_cell.length_b   1.000
_cell.length_c   1.000
_cell.angle_alpha   90.00
_cell.angle_beta   90.00
_cell.angle_gamma   90.00
#
_symmetry.space_group_name_H-M   'P 1'
#
loop_
_entity.id
_entity.type
_entity.pdbx_description
1 polymer ?
#
loop_
_entity_poly.entity_id
_entity_poly.type
_entity_poly.pdbx_seq_one_letter_code
_entity_poly.pdbx_strand_id
1 'polypeptide(L)'
;MIQLLIKVTLLLLCGFAVAELLRARSAAARHFVWSLTIAATLFATAVAFFASPWIVPIHYKVASAPAPITNLTQETVTRVDSDGAVTLAAPAVPRPPIFAMLWIAGALATLAWFIAGNIGLARIARSATPMDDWQSLVDRKRNARVAYSAAVGAPVTWGWLRPVVLLPADAATWPLDRRRAALLHELAHVARRDSLTQLFASLACAAYWFHPLMWLAVRQLRRESEHASDDRVLAGGIVGPDYAAHLLAVANAAHFRRLAGFLVLGMASHLQTRVEAVLDESRKRTSIPRVIAIAAVIVASIAIIPLARARAELFAEHDNDESVRATFSRTFDAAPGETLDLALEAGGSVVVRGWDQRRVSIEGRILSNSSKGVEADAQRVSDGVRVTSGFAPNVRMRTSSVKFTINVPRQYNVRLHSSGGGLSVSDVEGSFEGTTGGGELEFRNAKGSAHLSTGGGEIRVDDVDMSGSMSTGGGKVWLSRVRGGLSATSGSGPVVNAEDVTTSLDDVTEKDSKFTVGDRFQGRLHITKAGGDIEVRSAPKGVYASTGGGDVRIGSGAGRIEAHTGGGDIDVGPIAGSVDASTGAGKVTISLADANGADQSVSVFTGYGRVIVELPESINALFELETAYTEGYRRKSHIESDWALTTTESDRWDDSEGTPRKYIRGKGTIGSGKSLIKVKAVNGDVIVRRR
;
A
#
# COMPACT_ATOMS: atom_id res chain seq x y z
N MET A 1 1.14 15.78 16.35
CA MET A 1 0.35 15.04 17.37
C MET A 1 -0.96 14.51 16.79
N ILE A 2 -1.81 15.32 16.15
CA ILE A 2 -3.11 14.89 15.56
C ILE A 2 -2.96 13.72 14.58
N GLN A 3 -2.02 13.78 13.64
CA GLN A 3 -1.78 12.67 12.69
C GLN A 3 -1.36 11.36 13.39
N LEU A 4 -0.61 11.43 14.50
CA LEU A 4 -0.26 10.23 15.27
C LEU A 4 -1.52 9.63 15.93
N LEU A 5 -2.41 10.47 16.45
CA LEU A 5 -3.68 10.03 17.03
C LEU A 5 -4.55 9.33 15.99
N ILE A 6 -4.73 9.91 14.79
CA ILE A 6 -5.51 9.28 13.70
C ILE A 6 -4.95 7.89 13.37
N LYS A 7 -3.62 7.74 13.25
CA LYS A 7 -3.00 6.44 12.96
C LYS A 7 -3.24 5.43 14.07
N VAL A 8 -3.14 5.84 15.31
CA VAL A 8 -3.37 4.98 16.48
C VAL A 8 -4.84 4.56 16.52
N THR A 9 -5.77 5.47 16.23
CA THR A 9 -7.18 5.15 16.09
C THR A 9 -7.41 4.13 14.97
N LEU A 10 -6.82 4.33 13.77
CA LEU A 10 -6.93 3.39 12.65
C LEU A 10 -6.34 2.01 12.98
N LEU A 11 -5.16 1.96 13.62
CA LEU A 11 -4.55 0.69 14.07
C LEU A 11 -5.45 -0.04 15.07
N LEU A 12 -6.05 0.68 16.01
CA LEU A 12 -6.99 0.10 16.97
C LEU A 12 -8.24 -0.43 16.25
N LEU A 13 -8.82 0.34 15.33
CA LEU A 13 -9.99 -0.10 14.53
C LEU A 13 -9.69 -1.34 13.68
N CYS A 14 -8.52 -1.40 13.04
CA CYS A 14 -8.06 -2.61 12.35
C CYS A 14 -7.92 -3.79 13.32
N GLY A 15 -7.37 -3.56 14.53
CA GLY A 15 -7.33 -4.55 15.59
C GLY A 15 -8.71 -5.09 15.96
N PHE A 16 -9.71 -4.20 16.11
CA PHE A 16 -11.11 -4.59 16.34
C PHE A 16 -11.67 -5.43 15.19
N ALA A 17 -11.47 -4.99 13.94
CA ALA A 17 -11.96 -5.70 12.76
C ALA A 17 -11.35 -7.11 12.62
N VAL A 18 -10.03 -7.23 12.81
CA VAL A 18 -9.34 -8.53 12.78
C VAL A 18 -9.80 -9.43 13.93
N ALA A 19 -9.97 -8.89 15.14
CA ALA A 19 -10.49 -9.66 16.26
C ALA A 19 -11.90 -10.20 15.99
N GLU A 20 -12.77 -9.42 15.33
CA GLU A 20 -14.12 -9.83 14.93
C GLU A 20 -14.11 -10.90 13.84
N LEU A 21 -13.25 -10.77 12.82
CA LEU A 21 -13.05 -11.82 11.81
C LEU A 21 -12.56 -13.14 12.43
N LEU A 22 -11.84 -13.05 13.54
CA LEU A 22 -11.36 -14.19 14.31
C LEU A 22 -12.32 -14.61 15.44
N ARG A 23 -13.57 -14.15 15.46
CA ARG A 23 -14.55 -14.51 16.51
C ARG A 23 -14.78 -16.02 16.64
N ALA A 24 -14.69 -16.76 15.53
CA ALA A 24 -14.84 -18.21 15.49
C ALA A 24 -13.53 -18.99 15.82
N ARG A 25 -12.45 -18.29 16.16
CA ARG A 25 -11.14 -18.85 16.48
C ARG A 25 -10.88 -18.81 17.99
N SER A 26 -9.82 -19.48 18.44
CA SER A 26 -9.48 -19.60 19.86
C SER A 26 -9.22 -18.25 20.52
N ALA A 27 -9.56 -18.13 21.80
CA ALA A 27 -9.33 -16.91 22.58
C ALA A 27 -7.84 -16.55 22.63
N ALA A 28 -6.96 -17.55 22.62
CA ALA A 28 -5.51 -17.34 22.54
C ALA A 28 -5.08 -16.61 21.26
N ALA A 29 -5.74 -16.86 20.12
CA ALA A 29 -5.46 -16.16 18.87
C ALA A 29 -5.92 -14.69 18.95
N ARG A 30 -7.12 -14.44 19.47
CA ARG A 30 -7.63 -13.07 19.65
C ARG A 30 -6.80 -12.27 20.65
N HIS A 31 -6.37 -12.89 21.75
CA HIS A 31 -5.43 -12.29 22.70
C HIS A 31 -4.11 -11.89 22.03
N PHE A 32 -3.58 -12.74 21.14
CA PHE A 32 -2.36 -12.44 20.40
C PHE A 32 -2.54 -11.24 19.46
N VAL A 33 -3.67 -11.14 18.76
CA VAL A 33 -4.00 -9.97 17.92
C VAL A 33 -3.99 -8.70 18.77
N TRP A 34 -4.72 -8.69 19.90
CA TRP A 34 -4.74 -7.52 20.79
C TRP A 34 -3.36 -7.14 21.32
N SER A 35 -2.55 -8.13 21.70
CA SER A 35 -1.17 -7.91 22.16
C SER A 35 -0.34 -7.22 21.08
N LEU A 36 -0.48 -7.67 19.83
CA LEU A 36 0.28 -7.16 18.69
C LEU A 36 -0.22 -5.79 18.25
N THR A 37 -1.53 -5.54 18.28
CA THR A 37 -2.12 -4.20 18.06
C THR A 37 -1.57 -3.19 19.07
N ILE A 38 -1.57 -3.52 20.36
CA ILE A 38 -1.04 -2.63 21.41
C ILE A 38 0.46 -2.39 21.20
N ALA A 39 1.24 -3.44 20.94
CA ALA A 39 2.66 -3.30 20.63
C ALA A 39 2.92 -2.41 19.40
N ALA A 40 2.11 -2.55 18.34
CA ALA A 40 2.20 -1.73 17.14
C ALA A 40 1.91 -0.25 17.42
N THR A 41 0.95 0.08 18.30
CA THR A 41 0.70 1.49 18.70
C THR A 41 1.87 2.11 19.45
N LEU A 42 2.50 1.36 20.36
CA LEU A 42 3.70 1.82 21.05
C LEU A 42 4.89 1.97 20.09
N PHE A 43 5.06 1.03 19.16
CA PHE A 43 6.08 1.11 18.13
C PHE A 43 5.88 2.31 17.20
N ALA A 44 4.64 2.56 16.75
CA ALA A 44 4.29 3.73 15.94
C ALA A 44 4.58 5.04 16.70
N THR A 45 4.36 5.07 18.02
CA THR A 45 4.77 6.19 18.87
C THR A 45 6.28 6.37 18.84
N ALA A 46 7.04 5.31 19.10
CA ALA A 46 8.50 5.36 19.11
C ALA A 46 9.06 5.85 17.76
N VAL A 47 8.59 5.30 16.63
CA VAL A 47 8.97 5.76 15.30
C VAL A 47 8.62 7.24 15.11
N ALA A 48 7.45 7.68 15.57
CA ALA A 48 7.05 9.09 15.49
C ALA A 48 7.93 10.03 16.34
N PHE A 49 8.59 9.57 17.39
CA PHE A 49 9.51 10.40 18.18
C PHE A 49 10.97 10.31 17.71
N PHE A 50 11.42 9.15 17.22
CA PHE A 50 12.84 8.89 16.97
C PHE A 50 13.25 8.83 15.49
N ALA A 51 12.32 8.59 14.55
CA ALA A 51 12.67 8.55 13.12
C ALA A 51 12.66 9.95 12.49
N SER A 52 13.71 10.29 11.72
CA SER A 52 13.77 11.53 10.93
C SER A 52 12.60 11.60 9.93
N PRO A 53 11.95 12.76 9.71
CA PRO A 53 10.92 12.87 8.68
C PRO A 53 11.46 12.51 7.30
N TRP A 54 10.72 11.67 6.57
CA TRP A 54 10.93 11.46 5.14
C TRP A 54 10.26 12.62 4.40
N ILE A 55 11.07 13.55 3.92
CA ILE A 55 10.60 14.69 3.14
C ILE A 55 10.42 14.21 1.70
N VAL A 56 9.17 14.25 1.22
CA VAL A 56 8.86 14.01 -0.20
C VAL A 56 8.64 15.39 -0.81
N PRO A 57 9.57 15.92 -1.61
CA PRO A 57 9.40 17.23 -2.21
C PRO A 57 8.28 17.17 -3.26
N ILE A 58 7.27 18.04 -3.12
CA ILE A 58 6.23 18.25 -4.13
C ILE A 58 6.42 19.67 -4.66
N HIS A 59 6.89 19.79 -5.89
CA HIS A 59 7.09 21.06 -6.58
C HIS A 59 5.79 21.44 -7.33
N TYR A 60 5.32 22.68 -7.17
CA TYR A 60 4.23 23.24 -7.96
C TYR A 60 4.57 24.67 -8.39
N LYS A 61 4.29 24.99 -9.66
CA LYS A 61 4.49 26.33 -10.22
C LYS A 61 3.36 27.26 -9.78
N VAL A 62 3.71 28.39 -9.17
CA VAL A 62 2.77 29.49 -8.97
C VAL A 62 2.81 30.36 -10.22
N ALA A 63 1.68 30.53 -10.90
CA ALA A 63 1.56 31.48 -12.00
C ALA A 63 1.92 32.88 -11.49
N SER A 64 2.91 33.53 -12.12
CA SER A 64 3.34 34.88 -11.79
C SER A 64 2.17 35.86 -11.99
N ALA A 65 1.57 36.31 -10.89
CA ALA A 65 0.71 37.48 -10.93
C ALA A 65 1.55 38.70 -11.37
N PRO A 66 1.03 39.56 -12.26
CA PRO A 66 1.74 40.79 -12.62
C PRO A 66 1.94 41.62 -11.35
N ALA A 67 3.17 42.10 -11.17
CA ALA A 67 3.57 42.86 -9.99
C ALA A 67 2.59 44.01 -9.72
N PRO A 68 2.07 44.17 -8.49
CA PRO A 68 1.36 45.38 -8.14
C PRO A 68 2.37 46.53 -8.16
N ILE A 69 2.22 47.45 -9.12
CA ILE A 69 2.86 48.76 -9.06
C ILE A 69 2.30 49.44 -7.81
N THR A 70 3.06 49.45 -6.72
CA THR A 70 2.76 50.30 -5.57
C THR A 70 4.05 51.01 -5.15
N ASN A 71 4.33 52.12 -5.84
CA ASN A 71 4.91 53.25 -5.13
C ASN A 71 3.91 53.65 -4.04
N LEU A 72 4.35 53.70 -2.79
CA LEU A 72 4.01 54.69 -1.76
C LEU A 72 4.47 54.16 -0.38
N THR A 73 5.54 54.78 0.13
CA THR A 73 5.75 55.13 1.54
C THR A 73 5.15 54.17 2.59
N GLN A 74 5.94 53.23 3.07
CA GLN A 74 5.85 52.84 4.48
C GLN A 74 6.82 53.74 5.26
N GLU A 75 6.23 54.78 5.86
CA GLU A 75 6.80 55.47 7.00
C GLU A 75 7.12 54.43 8.07
N THR A 76 8.42 54.14 8.24
CA THR A 76 8.90 53.63 9.52
C THR A 76 8.77 54.80 10.49
N VAL A 77 7.69 54.82 11.26
CA VAL A 77 7.55 55.70 12.43
C VAL A 77 8.68 55.32 13.41
N THR A 78 9.79 56.04 13.33
CA THR A 78 10.82 56.06 14.37
C THR A 78 10.26 56.84 15.55
N ARG A 79 9.77 56.12 16.56
CA ARG A 79 9.60 56.72 17.89
C ARG A 79 11.00 56.96 18.45
N VAL A 80 11.40 58.23 18.46
CA VAL A 80 12.60 58.70 19.16
C VAL A 80 12.25 58.80 20.64
N ASP A 81 12.80 57.89 21.46
CA ASP A 81 12.96 58.12 22.90
C ASP A 81 14.39 58.62 23.16
N SER A 82 14.50 59.54 24.12
CA SER A 82 15.61 60.49 24.30
C SER A 82 16.80 59.99 25.12
N ASP A 83 17.05 58.68 25.16
CA ASP A 83 18.27 58.12 25.76
C ASP A 83 18.79 57.02 24.84
N GLY A 84 19.97 57.21 24.24
CA GLY A 84 20.55 56.39 23.18
C GLY A 84 20.94 54.96 23.57
N ALA A 85 19.98 54.15 24.02
CA ALA A 85 20.13 52.72 24.25
C ALA A 85 19.30 51.94 23.22
N VAL A 86 19.99 51.32 22.26
CA VAL A 86 19.40 50.28 21.41
C VAL A 86 19.10 49.08 22.30
N THR A 87 17.83 48.93 22.69
CA THR A 87 17.38 47.74 23.42
C THR A 87 17.14 46.63 22.40
N LEU A 88 18.10 45.72 22.24
CA LEU A 88 17.89 44.47 21.51
C LEU A 88 16.72 43.74 22.17
N ALA A 89 15.62 43.56 21.43
CA ALA A 89 14.50 42.74 21.89
C ALA A 89 15.04 41.35 22.24
N ALA A 90 15.01 41.00 23.53
CA ALA A 90 15.37 39.67 23.98
C ALA A 90 14.51 38.64 23.23
N PRO A 91 15.09 37.53 22.74
CA PRO A 91 14.32 36.52 22.03
C PRO A 91 13.18 36.07 22.95
N ALA A 92 11.95 36.13 22.43
CA ALA A 92 10.78 35.70 23.16
C ALA A 92 11.04 34.26 23.66
N VAL A 93 11.14 34.09 24.99
CA VAL A 93 11.29 32.77 25.60
C VAL A 93 10.09 31.95 25.10
N PRO A 94 10.32 30.86 24.34
CA PRO A 94 9.23 30.10 23.76
C PRO A 94 8.37 29.59 24.91
N ARG A 95 7.11 30.05 24.96
CA ARG A 95 6.15 29.56 25.96
C ARG A 95 6.10 28.03 25.80
N PRO A 96 6.35 27.25 26.86
CA PRO A 96 6.32 25.81 26.75
C PRO A 96 4.93 25.39 26.27
N PRO A 97 4.83 24.43 25.33
CA PRO A 97 3.54 24.05 24.77
C PRO A 97 2.68 23.43 25.87
N ILE A 98 1.70 24.19 26.35
CA ILE A 98 0.78 23.81 27.44
C ILE A 98 0.18 22.41 27.20
N PHE A 99 -0.10 22.07 25.94
CA PHE A 99 -0.58 20.75 25.52
C PHE A 99 0.40 19.60 25.79
N ALA A 100 1.72 19.82 25.61
CA ALA A 100 2.72 18.80 25.91
C ALA A 100 2.87 18.61 27.43
N MET A 101 2.83 19.71 28.21
CA MET A 101 2.86 19.64 29.66
C MET A 101 1.65 18.89 30.22
N LEU A 102 0.46 19.19 29.71
CA LEU A 102 -0.78 18.49 30.07
C LEU A 102 -0.70 16.99 29.72
N TRP A 103 -0.17 16.68 28.52
CA TRP A 103 0.02 15.30 28.09
C TRP A 103 0.98 14.53 29.01
N ILE A 104 2.15 15.11 29.34
CA ILE A 104 3.14 14.53 30.25
C ILE A 104 2.53 14.33 31.64
N ALA A 105 1.82 15.32 32.17
CA ALA A 105 1.20 15.22 33.49
C ALA A 105 0.20 14.06 33.57
N GLY A 106 -0.68 13.92 32.57
CA GLY A 106 -1.64 12.81 32.52
C GLY A 106 -0.96 11.44 32.34
N ALA A 107 0.09 11.36 31.52
CA ALA A 107 0.87 10.14 31.33
C ALA A 107 1.59 9.72 32.63
N LEU A 108 2.18 10.68 33.35
CA LEU A 108 2.84 10.42 34.64
C LEU A 108 1.84 10.00 35.73
N ALA A 109 0.68 10.66 35.82
CA ALA A 109 -0.36 10.33 36.79
C ALA A 109 -0.89 8.90 36.58
N THR A 110 -1.20 8.53 35.34
CA THR A 110 -1.64 7.17 35.00
C THR A 110 -0.55 6.12 35.21
N LEU A 111 0.71 6.44 34.89
CA LEU A 111 1.82 5.52 35.14
C LEU A 111 2.05 5.32 36.64
N ALA A 112 2.00 6.39 37.44
CA ALA A 112 2.13 6.33 38.90
C ALA A 112 1.02 5.47 39.52
N TRP A 113 -0.21 5.58 39.02
CA TRP A 113 -1.33 4.72 39.43
C TRP A 113 -1.04 3.23 39.21
N PHE A 114 -0.54 2.85 38.02
CA PHE A 114 -0.17 1.45 37.73
C PHE A 114 1.02 0.97 38.56
N ILE A 115 2.02 1.83 38.77
CA ILE A 115 3.20 1.51 39.60
C ILE A 115 2.76 1.27 41.06
N ALA A 116 1.91 2.13 41.62
CA ALA A 116 1.41 1.99 42.98
C ALA A 116 0.68 0.65 43.18
N GLY A 117 -0.18 0.25 42.22
CA GLY A 117 -0.83 -1.06 42.25
C GLY A 117 0.15 -2.24 42.19
N ASN A 118 1.19 -2.15 41.36
CA ASN A 118 2.22 -3.18 41.26
C ASN A 118 3.07 -3.27 42.54
N ILE A 119 3.39 -2.14 43.18
CA ILE A 119 4.08 -2.11 44.48
C ILE A 119 3.21 -2.77 45.56
N GLY A 120 1.90 -2.51 45.56
CA GLY A 120 0.95 -3.16 46.45
C GLY A 120 0.99 -4.69 46.33
N LEU A 121 0.87 -5.22 45.10
CA LEU A 121 0.97 -6.66 44.85
C LEU A 121 2.35 -7.23 45.20
N ALA A 122 3.44 -6.49 44.95
CA ALA A 122 4.79 -6.91 45.32
C ALA A 122 4.95 -7.06 46.85
N ARG A 123 4.35 -6.14 47.63
CA ARG A 123 4.35 -6.21 49.10
C ARG A 123 3.54 -7.42 49.60
N ILE A 124 2.39 -7.69 49.00
CA ILE A 124 1.58 -8.87 49.31
C ILE A 124 2.34 -10.16 48.97
N ALA A 125 2.97 -10.22 47.80
CA ALA A 125 3.73 -11.38 47.36
C ALA A 125 4.94 -11.67 48.27
N ARG A 126 5.58 -10.65 48.84
CA ARG A 126 6.69 -10.82 49.79
C ARG A 126 6.25 -11.37 51.14
N SER A 127 5.02 -11.10 51.56
CA SER A 127 4.45 -11.57 52.83
C SER A 127 3.63 -12.87 52.70
N ALA A 128 3.55 -13.43 51.50
CA ALA A 128 2.82 -14.67 51.21
C ALA A 128 3.59 -15.92 51.66
N THR A 129 2.85 -16.93 52.13
CA THR A 129 3.41 -18.22 52.60
C THR A 129 3.60 -19.17 51.42
N PRO A 130 4.81 -19.73 51.19
CA PRO A 130 5.05 -20.65 50.08
C PRO A 130 4.15 -21.90 50.14
N MET A 131 3.76 -22.39 48.97
CA MET A 131 3.16 -23.71 48.81
C MET A 131 4.20 -24.59 48.12
N ASP A 132 4.72 -25.61 48.79
CA ASP A 132 5.83 -26.41 48.24
C ASP A 132 5.33 -27.58 47.35
N ASP A 133 4.18 -28.18 47.69
CA ASP A 133 3.66 -29.38 47.02
C ASP A 133 2.83 -29.11 45.76
N TRP A 134 2.77 -27.87 45.27
CA TRP A 134 1.89 -27.51 44.15
C TRP A 134 2.20 -28.27 42.85
N GLN A 135 3.44 -28.71 42.67
CA GLN A 135 3.88 -29.45 41.48
C GLN A 135 3.23 -30.83 41.40
N SER A 136 2.81 -31.42 42.51
CA SER A 136 2.08 -32.70 42.53
C SER A 136 0.68 -32.58 41.91
N LEU A 137 0.11 -31.37 41.86
CA LEU A 137 -1.24 -31.12 41.34
C LEU A 137 -1.26 -30.91 39.81
N VAL A 138 -0.09 -30.69 39.19
CA VAL A 138 0.03 -30.32 37.77
C VAL A 138 1.31 -30.88 37.15
N ASP A 139 1.18 -31.64 36.06
CA ASP A 139 2.26 -32.37 35.35
C ASP A 139 3.37 -31.50 34.72
N ARG A 140 3.45 -30.20 35.00
CA ARG A 140 4.37 -29.27 34.32
C ARG A 140 5.20 -28.44 35.28
N LYS A 141 6.53 -28.69 35.28
CA LYS A 141 7.52 -27.77 35.84
C LYS A 141 7.46 -26.45 35.09
N ARG A 142 7.08 -25.39 35.80
CA ARG A 142 7.18 -24.00 35.32
C ARG A 142 7.94 -23.17 36.34
N ASN A 143 8.73 -22.22 35.85
CA ASN A 143 9.46 -21.26 36.68
C ASN A 143 8.49 -20.25 37.31
N ALA A 144 7.67 -20.69 38.26
CA ALA A 144 6.76 -19.86 39.03
C ALA A 144 6.83 -20.24 40.51
N ARG A 145 6.72 -19.24 41.39
CA ARG A 145 6.55 -19.48 42.83
C ARG A 145 5.06 -19.48 43.15
N VAL A 146 4.56 -20.51 43.82
CA VAL A 146 3.17 -20.57 44.28
C VAL A 146 3.13 -20.31 45.77
N ALA A 147 2.21 -19.46 46.23
CA ALA A 147 2.10 -19.08 47.63
C ALA A 147 0.65 -18.77 48.01
N TYR A 148 0.32 -18.90 49.29
CA TYR A 148 -0.96 -18.49 49.85
C TYR A 148 -0.86 -17.07 50.46
N SER A 149 -1.94 -16.30 50.35
CA SER A 149 -2.04 -14.99 51.00
C SER A 149 -3.47 -14.71 51.46
N ALA A 150 -3.61 -14.21 52.70
CA ALA A 150 -4.89 -13.73 53.22
C ALA A 150 -5.33 -12.40 52.58
N ALA A 151 -4.39 -11.66 51.97
CA ALA A 151 -4.66 -10.36 51.35
C ALA A 151 -5.30 -10.46 49.96
N VAL A 152 -5.39 -11.67 49.38
CA VAL A 152 -6.08 -11.90 48.10
C VAL A 152 -7.39 -12.66 48.32
N GLY A 153 -8.46 -12.19 47.67
CA GLY A 153 -9.77 -12.85 47.72
C GLY A 153 -10.00 -13.87 46.62
N ALA A 154 -9.11 -13.94 45.64
CA ALA A 154 -9.15 -14.85 44.51
C ALA A 154 -7.71 -15.21 44.10
N PRO A 155 -7.50 -16.29 43.33
CA PRO A 155 -6.23 -16.58 42.68
C PRO A 155 -5.77 -15.38 41.83
N VAL A 156 -4.49 -15.02 41.93
CA VAL A 156 -3.88 -13.91 41.18
C VAL A 156 -2.44 -14.27 40.78
N THR A 157 -2.10 -14.03 39.52
CA THR A 157 -0.73 -14.09 39.01
C THR A 157 -0.09 -12.70 38.98
N TRP A 158 1.16 -12.61 39.44
CA TRP A 158 1.93 -11.36 39.44
C TRP A 158 3.38 -11.58 39.00
N GLY A 159 3.98 -10.57 38.36
CA GLY A 159 5.40 -10.53 38.02
C GLY A 159 5.72 -11.08 36.62
N TRP A 160 6.66 -10.42 35.93
CA TRP A 160 7.04 -10.76 34.55
C TRP A 160 8.44 -11.42 34.44
N LEU A 161 9.38 -11.09 35.34
CA LEU A 161 10.71 -11.72 35.45
C LEU A 161 10.70 -12.98 36.34
N ARG A 162 10.04 -12.89 37.50
CA ARG A 162 9.90 -13.98 38.48
C ARG A 162 8.42 -14.10 38.84
N PRO A 163 7.62 -14.85 38.06
CA PRO A 163 6.19 -14.90 38.25
C PRO A 163 5.84 -15.59 39.57
N VAL A 164 4.89 -15.01 40.30
CA VAL A 164 4.35 -15.51 41.56
C VAL A 164 2.85 -15.73 41.37
N VAL A 165 2.37 -16.93 41.67
CA VAL A 165 0.95 -17.27 41.73
C VAL A 165 0.53 -17.20 43.19
N LEU A 166 -0.42 -16.33 43.50
CA LEU A 166 -0.99 -16.15 44.82
C LEU A 166 -2.38 -16.80 44.87
N LEU A 167 -2.55 -17.75 45.78
CA LEU A 167 -3.86 -18.32 46.10
C LEU A 167 -4.40 -17.69 47.38
N PRO A 168 -5.72 -17.53 47.52
CA PRO A 168 -6.31 -17.05 48.76
C PRO A 168 -6.04 -18.07 49.89
N ALA A 169 -5.87 -17.62 51.13
CA ALA A 169 -5.49 -18.51 52.24
C ALA A 169 -6.46 -19.70 52.44
N ASP A 170 -7.74 -19.51 52.17
CA ASP A 170 -8.79 -20.54 52.20
C ASP A 170 -8.70 -21.54 51.04
N ALA A 171 -7.89 -21.29 50.00
CA ALA A 171 -7.65 -22.28 48.95
C ALA A 171 -6.99 -23.57 49.45
N ALA A 172 -6.33 -23.51 50.61
CA ALA A 172 -5.79 -24.68 51.29
C ALA A 172 -6.87 -25.68 51.75
N THR A 173 -8.14 -25.26 51.88
CA THR A 173 -9.27 -26.13 52.23
C THR A 173 -10.17 -26.47 51.04
N TRP A 174 -9.88 -25.93 49.85
CA TRP A 174 -10.66 -26.25 48.65
C TRP A 174 -10.49 -27.71 48.22
N PRO A 175 -11.52 -28.33 47.61
CA PRO A 175 -11.39 -29.63 46.96
C PRO A 175 -10.21 -29.67 45.98
N LEU A 176 -9.56 -30.83 45.86
CA LEU A 176 -8.36 -31.00 45.02
C LEU A 176 -8.60 -30.57 43.57
N ASP A 177 -9.73 -30.96 42.98
CA ASP A 177 -10.06 -30.60 41.59
C ASP A 177 -10.23 -29.08 41.40
N ARG A 178 -10.83 -28.39 42.38
CA ARG A 178 -10.96 -26.92 42.37
C ARG A 178 -9.60 -26.25 42.47
N ARG A 179 -8.74 -26.72 43.37
CA ARG A 179 -7.39 -26.18 43.54
C ARG A 179 -6.54 -26.41 42.29
N ARG A 180 -6.63 -27.59 41.70
CA ARG A 180 -5.98 -27.96 40.44
C ARG A 180 -6.46 -27.08 39.28
N ALA A 181 -7.77 -26.86 39.16
CA ALA A 181 -8.35 -25.99 38.14
C ALA A 181 -7.87 -24.53 38.27
N ALA A 182 -7.88 -23.99 39.49
CA ALA A 182 -7.37 -22.65 39.77
C ALA A 182 -5.87 -22.52 39.44
N LEU A 183 -5.07 -23.52 39.82
CA LEU A 183 -3.63 -23.52 39.56
C LEU A 183 -3.31 -23.64 38.06
N LEU A 184 -4.02 -24.49 37.32
CA LEU A 184 -3.91 -24.59 35.86
C LEU A 184 -4.25 -23.26 35.17
N HIS A 185 -5.29 -22.57 35.66
CA HIS A 185 -5.70 -21.25 35.17
C HIS A 185 -4.60 -20.20 35.40
N GLU A 186 -4.08 -20.08 36.62
CA GLU A 186 -3.01 -19.11 36.93
C GLU A 186 -1.71 -19.42 36.19
N LEU A 187 -1.32 -20.69 36.11
CA LEU A 187 -0.14 -21.10 35.35
C LEU A 187 -0.31 -20.83 33.84
N ALA A 188 -1.53 -20.80 33.31
CA ALA A 188 -1.78 -20.40 31.92
C ALA A 188 -1.36 -18.94 31.67
N HIS A 189 -1.65 -18.02 32.60
CA HIS A 189 -1.18 -16.64 32.53
C HIS A 189 0.36 -16.56 32.54
N VAL A 190 1.00 -17.36 33.40
CA VAL A 190 2.47 -17.46 33.44
C VAL A 190 3.06 -17.92 32.11
N ALA A 191 2.50 -18.98 31.50
CA ALA A 191 3.02 -19.50 30.22
C ALA A 191 2.87 -18.52 29.07
N ARG A 192 1.77 -17.76 29.03
CA ARG A 192 1.57 -16.75 27.99
C ARG A 192 2.27 -15.43 28.28
N ARG A 193 2.88 -15.29 29.46
CA ARG A 193 3.52 -14.06 29.94
C ARG A 193 2.54 -12.88 29.99
N ASP A 194 1.32 -13.12 30.47
CA ASP A 194 0.27 -12.09 30.50
C ASP A 194 0.66 -10.88 31.38
N SER A 195 1.51 -11.06 32.40
CA SER A 195 2.09 -9.95 33.17
C SER A 195 2.92 -8.99 32.30
N LEU A 196 3.61 -9.50 31.27
CA LEU A 196 4.42 -8.69 30.36
C LEU A 196 3.53 -7.96 29.34
N THR A 197 2.53 -8.63 28.78
CA THR A 197 1.57 -7.96 27.89
C THR A 197 0.78 -6.88 28.64
N GLN A 198 0.47 -7.14 29.92
CA GLN A 198 -0.15 -6.17 30.80
C GLN A 198 0.75 -4.95 31.10
N LEU A 199 2.07 -5.12 31.18
CA LEU A 199 3.01 -4.01 31.31
C LEU A 199 2.94 -3.09 30.07
N PHE A 200 3.04 -3.65 28.86
CA PHE A 200 2.92 -2.88 27.62
C PHE A 200 1.54 -2.23 27.49
N ALA A 201 0.47 -2.92 27.85
CA ALA A 201 -0.88 -2.35 27.88
C ALA A 201 -0.97 -1.15 28.84
N SER A 202 -0.30 -1.21 30.00
CA SER A 202 -0.29 -0.10 30.96
C SER A 202 0.51 1.09 30.44
N LEU A 203 1.64 0.86 29.74
CA LEU A 203 2.40 1.91 29.06
C LEU A 203 1.59 2.56 27.92
N ALA A 204 0.85 1.76 27.15
CA ALA A 204 -0.03 2.27 26.10
C ALA A 204 -1.19 3.10 26.69
N CYS A 205 -1.84 2.63 27.75
CA CYS A 205 -2.82 3.42 28.50
C CYS A 205 -2.21 4.72 29.04
N ALA A 206 -0.96 4.74 29.51
CA ALA A 206 -0.33 5.95 29.98
C ALA A 206 -0.05 6.95 28.84
N ALA A 207 0.51 6.47 27.72
CA ALA A 207 0.78 7.29 26.53
C ALA A 207 -0.51 7.87 25.90
N TYR A 208 -1.61 7.13 26.00
CA TYR A 208 -2.91 7.46 25.40
C TYR A 208 -4.02 7.54 26.45
N TRP A 209 -3.73 8.13 27.61
CA TRP A 209 -4.65 8.12 28.76
C TRP A 209 -6.03 8.73 28.47
N PHE A 210 -6.11 9.64 27.52
CA PHE A 210 -7.33 10.29 27.04
C PHE A 210 -8.04 9.54 25.90
N HIS A 211 -7.45 8.48 25.34
CA HIS A 211 -7.98 7.80 24.14
C HIS A 211 -8.89 6.61 24.51
N PRO A 212 -10.22 6.70 24.31
CA PRO A 212 -11.17 5.68 24.76
C PRO A 212 -10.96 4.30 24.11
N LEU A 213 -10.65 4.24 22.81
CA LEU A 213 -10.39 2.96 22.13
C LEU A 213 -9.17 2.21 22.70
N MET A 214 -8.18 2.90 23.26
CA MET A 214 -7.03 2.23 23.88
C MET A 214 -7.47 1.49 25.15
N TRP A 215 -8.26 2.16 26.00
CA TRP A 215 -8.85 1.52 27.19
C TRP A 215 -9.76 0.35 26.84
N LEU A 216 -10.55 0.46 25.76
CA LEU A 216 -11.37 -0.64 25.27
C LEU A 216 -10.51 -1.80 24.75
N ALA A 217 -9.47 -1.53 23.96
CA ALA A 217 -8.56 -2.56 23.46
C ALA A 217 -7.85 -3.31 24.60
N VAL A 218 -7.38 -2.60 25.63
CA VAL A 218 -6.80 -3.22 26.83
C VAL A 218 -7.84 -4.03 27.62
N ARG A 219 -9.09 -3.57 27.68
CA ARG A 219 -10.19 -4.36 28.29
C ARG A 219 -10.46 -5.63 27.51
N GLN A 220 -10.45 -5.58 26.17
CA GLN A 220 -10.61 -6.76 25.32
C GLN A 220 -9.43 -7.73 25.45
N LEU A 221 -8.19 -7.21 25.47
CA LEU A 221 -6.99 -8.02 25.75
C LEU A 221 -7.16 -8.84 27.04
N ARG A 222 -7.56 -8.19 28.14
CA ARG A 222 -7.78 -8.85 29.43
C ARG A 222 -8.91 -9.89 29.37
N ARG A 223 -10.01 -9.61 28.68
CA ARG A 223 -11.10 -10.61 28.52
C ARG A 223 -10.61 -11.83 27.77
N GLU A 224 -9.87 -11.65 26.68
CA GLU A 224 -9.34 -12.76 25.90
C GLU A 224 -8.25 -13.53 26.64
N SER A 225 -7.49 -12.90 27.56
CA SER A 225 -6.55 -13.65 28.41
C SER A 225 -7.27 -14.60 29.37
N GLU A 226 -8.39 -14.17 29.96
CA GLU A 226 -9.22 -15.01 30.83
C GLU A 226 -9.78 -16.21 30.05
N HIS A 227 -10.42 -15.97 28.90
CA HIS A 227 -10.94 -17.05 28.06
C HIS A 227 -9.85 -18.01 27.58
N ALA A 228 -8.67 -17.50 27.23
CA ALA A 228 -7.55 -18.34 26.82
C ALA A 228 -6.97 -19.17 27.98
N SER A 229 -7.08 -18.70 29.23
CA SER A 229 -6.74 -19.47 30.43
C SER A 229 -7.77 -20.57 30.67
N ASP A 230 -9.06 -20.23 30.58
CA ASP A 230 -10.16 -21.18 30.69
C ASP A 230 -10.04 -22.31 29.65
N ASP A 231 -9.77 -21.99 28.37
CA ASP A 231 -9.50 -22.95 27.30
C ASP A 231 -8.36 -23.92 27.66
N ARG A 232 -7.31 -23.43 28.35
CA ARG A 232 -6.18 -24.25 28.79
C ARG A 232 -6.52 -25.19 29.93
N VAL A 233 -7.44 -24.79 30.81
CA VAL A 233 -7.93 -25.65 31.89
C VAL A 233 -8.72 -26.83 31.31
N LEU A 234 -9.60 -26.55 30.34
CA LEU A 234 -10.36 -27.58 29.63
C LEU A 234 -9.45 -28.53 28.84
N ALA A 235 -8.43 -27.98 28.16
CA ALA A 235 -7.40 -28.80 27.50
C ALA A 235 -6.53 -29.61 28.48
N GLY A 236 -6.54 -29.25 29.77
CA GLY A 236 -5.89 -29.99 30.86
C GLY A 236 -6.71 -31.17 31.40
N GLY A 237 -7.87 -31.45 30.80
CA GLY A 237 -8.71 -32.62 31.13
C GLY A 237 -9.84 -32.35 32.12
N ILE A 238 -10.08 -31.08 32.51
CA ILE A 238 -11.22 -30.72 33.38
C ILE A 238 -12.46 -30.52 32.52
N VAL A 239 -13.57 -31.15 32.93
CA VAL A 239 -14.86 -31.11 32.22
C VAL A 239 -15.53 -29.74 32.40
N GLY A 240 -16.17 -29.22 31.35
CA GLY A 240 -16.71 -27.86 31.30
C GLY A 240 -17.67 -27.48 32.44
N PRO A 241 -18.75 -28.25 32.67
CA PRO A 241 -19.68 -28.04 33.78
C PRO A 241 -19.02 -27.98 35.17
N ASP A 242 -18.10 -28.90 35.47
CA ASP A 242 -17.40 -28.92 36.76
C ASP A 242 -16.50 -27.68 36.94
N TYR A 243 -15.85 -27.27 35.84
CA TYR A 243 -15.06 -26.06 35.84
C TYR A 243 -15.90 -24.79 36.03
N ALA A 244 -17.07 -24.71 35.39
CA ALA A 244 -18.00 -23.58 35.59
C ALA A 244 -18.46 -23.47 37.06
N ALA A 245 -18.74 -24.61 37.72
CA ALA A 245 -19.07 -24.65 39.14
C ALA A 245 -17.89 -24.17 40.01
N HIS A 246 -16.65 -24.54 39.66
CA HIS A 246 -15.45 -24.03 40.34
C HIS A 246 -15.28 -22.52 40.16
N LEU A 247 -15.50 -21.97 38.96
CA LEU A 247 -15.43 -20.53 38.69
C LEU A 247 -16.45 -19.74 39.53
N LEU A 248 -17.69 -20.23 39.61
CA LEU A 248 -18.75 -19.62 40.43
C LEU A 248 -18.39 -19.62 41.92
N ALA A 249 -17.85 -20.74 42.43
CA ALA A 249 -17.45 -20.85 43.82
C ALA A 249 -16.32 -19.87 44.19
N VAL A 250 -15.31 -19.73 43.34
CA VAL A 250 -14.20 -18.77 43.54
C VAL A 250 -14.68 -17.33 43.44
N ALA A 251 -15.57 -17.02 42.49
CA ALA A 251 -16.11 -15.67 42.32
C ALA A 251 -16.98 -15.25 43.52
N ASN A 252 -17.80 -16.16 44.06
CA ASN A 252 -18.61 -15.89 45.26
C ASN A 252 -17.75 -15.61 46.50
N ALA A 253 -16.68 -16.39 46.70
CA ALA A 253 -15.73 -16.17 47.81
C ALA A 253 -15.01 -14.81 47.69
N ALA A 254 -14.65 -14.40 46.47
CA ALA A 254 -13.96 -13.14 46.20
C ALA A 254 -14.87 -11.90 46.34
N HIS A 255 -16.14 -12.02 45.94
CA HIS A 255 -17.13 -10.93 46.05
C HIS A 255 -17.33 -10.48 47.50
N PHE A 256 -17.40 -11.44 48.42
CA PHE A 256 -17.59 -11.19 49.85
C PHE A 256 -16.41 -10.42 50.49
N ARG A 257 -15.16 -10.65 50.04
CA ARG A 257 -13.96 -9.94 50.54
C ARG A 257 -13.79 -8.52 49.96
N ARG A 258 -14.32 -8.22 48.77
CA ARG A 258 -14.23 -6.88 48.16
C ARG A 258 -15.08 -5.82 48.85
N LEU A 259 -16.21 -6.23 49.43
CA LEU A 259 -17.06 -5.36 50.23
C LEU A 259 -16.37 -4.85 51.51
N ALA A 260 -15.24 -5.47 51.90
CA ALA A 260 -14.47 -5.13 53.08
C ALA A 260 -13.17 -4.33 52.81
N GLY A 261 -12.84 -3.97 51.56
CA GLY A 261 -11.57 -3.30 51.25
C GLY A 261 -11.60 -2.42 49.99
N PHE A 262 -11.59 -1.10 50.19
CA PHE A 262 -11.32 -0.12 49.14
C PHE A 262 -9.83 -0.19 48.73
N LEU A 263 -9.52 -0.79 47.57
CA LEU A 263 -8.38 -0.45 46.67
C LEU A 263 -8.00 -1.52 45.62
N VAL A 264 -8.84 -2.51 45.30
CA VAL A 264 -8.57 -3.43 44.17
C VAL A 264 -9.56 -3.19 43.04
N LEU A 265 -9.27 -2.16 42.24
CA LEU A 265 -10.03 -1.83 41.05
C LEU A 265 -9.86 -2.90 39.97
N GLY A 266 -11.00 -3.49 39.57
CA GLY A 266 -11.22 -3.93 38.19
C GLY A 266 -11.13 -5.43 37.89
N MET A 267 -11.89 -6.30 38.56
CA MET A 267 -12.17 -7.65 38.04
C MET A 267 -13.50 -8.24 38.54
N ALA A 268 -14.64 -7.68 38.16
CA ALA A 268 -15.92 -8.40 38.25
C ALA A 268 -16.89 -7.81 37.22
N SER A 269 -16.88 -8.33 35.99
CA SER A 269 -18.01 -8.11 35.07
C SER A 269 -18.14 -9.15 33.96
N HIS A 270 -17.40 -10.27 34.01
CA HIS A 270 -17.36 -11.23 32.88
C HIS A 270 -17.52 -12.69 33.28
N LEU A 271 -17.98 -12.99 34.50
CA LEU A 271 -18.19 -14.37 34.95
C LEU A 271 -19.20 -15.10 34.08
N GLN A 272 -20.33 -14.45 33.73
CA GLN A 272 -21.33 -15.01 32.83
C GLN A 272 -20.72 -15.40 31.48
N THR A 273 -20.02 -14.47 30.81
CA THR A 273 -19.39 -14.71 29.51
C THR A 273 -18.36 -15.85 29.57
N ARG A 274 -17.65 -15.98 30.70
CA ARG A 274 -16.70 -17.09 30.93
C ARG A 274 -17.40 -18.44 31.09
N VAL A 275 -18.47 -18.49 31.89
CA VAL A 275 -19.28 -19.71 32.06
C VAL A 275 -19.89 -20.14 30.72
N GLU A 276 -20.47 -19.21 29.97
CA GLU A 276 -21.01 -19.48 28.62
C GLU A 276 -19.93 -20.03 27.67
N ALA A 277 -18.75 -19.42 27.66
CA ALA A 277 -17.64 -19.85 26.80
C ALA A 277 -17.07 -21.24 27.18
N VAL A 278 -17.06 -21.58 28.47
CA VAL A 278 -16.60 -22.88 28.97
C VAL A 278 -17.56 -24.01 28.58
N LEU A 279 -18.86 -23.72 28.56
CA LEU A 279 -19.92 -24.67 28.20
C LEU A 279 -20.10 -24.80 26.67
N ASP A 280 -19.53 -23.90 25.88
CA ASP A 280 -19.62 -23.92 24.42
C ASP A 280 -18.59 -24.91 23.82
N GLU A 281 -19.09 -26.08 23.42
CA GLU A 281 -18.31 -27.15 22.78
C GLU A 281 -18.04 -26.89 21.28
N SER A 282 -18.77 -25.95 20.65
CA SER A 282 -18.65 -25.66 19.22
C SER A 282 -17.39 -24.86 18.85
N ARG A 283 -16.70 -24.30 19.85
CA ARG A 283 -15.53 -23.43 19.67
C ARG A 283 -14.28 -24.22 19.30
N LYS A 284 -13.60 -23.75 18.25
CA LYS A 284 -12.26 -24.24 17.88
C LYS A 284 -11.21 -23.70 18.87
N ARG A 285 -10.78 -24.55 19.79
CA ARG A 285 -9.79 -24.23 20.86
C ARG A 285 -8.32 -24.33 20.40
N THR A 286 -8.07 -24.66 19.14
CA THR A 286 -6.72 -24.75 18.54
C THR A 286 -6.16 -23.35 18.22
N SER A 287 -4.86 -23.14 18.44
CA SER A 287 -4.19 -21.87 18.11
C SER A 287 -3.95 -21.74 16.60
N ILE A 288 -3.99 -20.51 16.07
CA ILE A 288 -3.54 -20.20 14.71
C ILE A 288 -2.00 -20.28 14.67
N PRO A 289 -1.37 -20.74 13.58
CA PRO A 289 0.08 -20.63 13.41
C PRO A 289 0.49 -19.16 13.50
N ARG A 290 1.43 -18.86 14.40
CA ARG A 290 1.89 -17.50 14.75
C ARG A 290 2.25 -16.64 13.52
N VAL A 291 2.73 -17.29 12.45
CA VAL A 291 3.13 -16.66 11.19
C VAL A 291 1.98 -15.88 10.53
N ILE A 292 0.75 -16.41 10.53
CA ILE A 292 -0.39 -15.75 9.85
C ILE A 292 -0.83 -14.50 10.61
N ALA A 293 -0.87 -14.57 11.95
CA ALA A 293 -1.24 -13.44 12.78
C ALA A 293 -0.15 -12.34 12.78
N ILE A 294 1.12 -12.75 12.74
CA ILE A 294 2.27 -11.83 12.59
C ILE A 294 2.21 -11.14 11.22
N ALA A 295 2.00 -11.89 10.13
CA ALA A 295 1.92 -11.33 8.79
C ALA A 295 0.78 -10.30 8.67
N ALA A 296 -0.41 -10.59 9.20
CA ALA A 296 -1.55 -9.68 9.11
C ALA A 296 -1.29 -8.33 9.81
N VAL A 297 -0.68 -8.34 11.00
CA VAL A 297 -0.40 -7.09 11.73
C VAL A 297 0.85 -6.39 11.22
N ILE A 298 1.86 -7.13 10.74
CA ILE A 298 3.01 -6.53 10.05
C ILE A 298 2.56 -5.82 8.77
N VAL A 299 1.71 -6.44 7.96
CA VAL A 299 1.14 -5.81 6.75
C VAL A 299 0.34 -4.57 7.12
N ALA A 300 -0.52 -4.62 8.15
CA ALA A 300 -1.24 -3.44 8.62
C ALA A 300 -0.30 -2.34 9.15
N SER A 301 0.79 -2.71 9.82
CA SER A 301 1.77 -1.75 10.35
C SER A 301 2.61 -1.13 9.23
N ILE A 302 3.08 -1.92 8.26
CA ILE A 302 3.84 -1.45 7.10
C ILE A 302 2.97 -0.60 6.17
N ALA A 303 1.67 -0.87 6.05
CA ALA A 303 0.78 -0.04 5.24
C ALA A 303 0.51 1.34 5.88
N ILE A 304 0.47 1.42 7.22
CA ILE A 304 0.02 2.62 7.94
C ILE A 304 1.19 3.52 8.41
N ILE A 305 2.39 2.97 8.63
CA ILE A 305 3.54 3.71 9.20
C ILE A 305 4.25 4.63 8.18
N PRO A 306 4.58 4.20 6.94
CA PRO A 306 5.27 5.03 5.94
C PRO A 306 4.40 6.17 5.42
N LEU A 307 3.08 5.98 5.35
CA LEU A 307 2.14 6.92 4.73
C LEU A 307 2.08 8.28 5.44
N ALA A 308 2.69 8.43 6.63
CA ALA A 308 2.50 9.63 7.42
C ALA A 308 3.73 10.12 8.19
N ARG A 309 4.93 9.84 7.66
CA ARG A 309 6.05 10.80 7.76
C ARG A 309 6.40 11.45 6.43
N ALA A 310 5.77 11.03 5.32
CA ALA A 310 5.68 11.84 4.12
C ALA A 310 5.01 13.16 4.49
N ARG A 311 5.81 14.18 4.76
CA ARG A 311 5.35 15.56 4.72
C ARG A 311 5.55 16.01 3.29
N ALA A 312 4.44 16.23 2.60
CA ALA A 312 4.40 17.11 1.46
C ALA A 312 4.64 18.53 2.01
N GLU A 313 5.88 18.99 1.94
CA GLU A 313 6.12 20.43 2.05
C GLU A 313 5.79 21.02 0.69
N LEU A 314 4.76 21.87 0.68
CA LEU A 314 4.38 22.67 -0.48
C LEU A 314 5.48 23.71 -0.66
N PHE A 315 6.49 23.38 -1.45
CA PHE A 315 7.44 24.37 -1.94
C PHE A 315 6.74 25.14 -3.06
N ALA A 316 6.25 26.34 -2.73
CA ALA A 316 5.97 27.31 -3.78
C ALA A 316 7.29 27.53 -4.50
N GLU A 317 7.33 27.29 -5.81
CA GLU A 317 8.40 27.77 -6.68
C GLU A 317 8.27 29.31 -6.73
N HIS A 318 8.67 29.97 -5.64
CA HIS A 318 9.10 31.36 -5.71
C HIS A 318 10.48 31.32 -6.35
N ASP A 319 10.63 32.02 -7.47
CA ASP A 319 11.87 32.21 -8.21
C ASP A 319 12.85 33.12 -7.43
N ASN A 320 13.05 32.83 -6.14
CA ASN A 320 13.92 33.58 -5.24
C ASN A 320 14.97 32.64 -4.62
N ASP A 321 16.11 32.61 -5.30
CA ASP A 321 17.47 32.37 -4.78
C ASP A 321 17.68 31.02 -4.05
N GLU A 322 17.63 29.93 -4.82
CA GLU A 322 18.37 28.71 -4.43
C GLU A 322 19.83 29.09 -4.20
N SER A 323 20.30 29.07 -2.95
CA SER A 323 21.69 29.43 -2.62
C SER A 323 22.68 28.69 -3.54
N VAL A 324 23.20 29.40 -4.53
CA VAL A 324 24.12 28.84 -5.53
C VAL A 324 25.51 28.81 -4.93
N ARG A 325 26.14 27.64 -4.90
CA ARG A 325 27.51 27.50 -4.39
C ARG A 325 28.54 27.94 -5.42
N ALA A 326 28.30 27.64 -6.68
CA ALA A 326 29.16 28.05 -7.79
C ALA A 326 28.33 28.15 -9.07
N THR A 327 28.60 29.17 -9.87
CA THR A 327 28.06 29.33 -11.22
C THR A 327 29.22 29.40 -12.19
N PHE A 328 29.06 28.82 -13.38
CA PHE A 328 29.95 29.09 -14.50
C PHE A 328 29.12 29.35 -15.75
N SER A 329 29.64 30.22 -16.60
CA SER A 329 29.12 30.46 -17.93
C SER A 329 30.25 30.24 -18.93
N ARG A 330 29.93 29.52 -20.00
CA ARG A 330 30.83 29.27 -21.14
C ARG A 330 30.09 29.52 -22.42
N THR A 331 30.81 29.95 -23.44
CA THR A 331 30.28 29.96 -24.80
C THR A 331 31.34 29.47 -25.76
N PHE A 332 30.90 28.67 -26.72
CA PHE A 332 31.71 28.18 -27.82
C PHE A 332 31.01 28.53 -29.14
N ASP A 333 31.78 28.87 -30.17
CA ASP A 333 31.23 28.93 -31.53
C ASP A 333 30.73 27.54 -31.95
N ALA A 334 29.68 27.44 -32.75
CA ALA A 334 29.13 26.15 -33.12
C ALA A 334 28.56 26.16 -34.53
N ALA A 335 28.82 25.08 -35.27
CA ALA A 335 28.24 24.87 -36.59
C ALA A 335 26.92 24.06 -36.46
N PRO A 336 25.90 24.35 -37.30
CA PRO A 336 24.72 23.50 -37.41
C PRO A 336 25.11 22.04 -37.69
N GLY A 337 24.46 21.09 -37.01
CA GLY A 337 24.69 19.65 -37.16
C GLY A 337 25.84 19.06 -36.32
N GLU A 338 26.56 19.88 -35.54
CA GLU A 338 27.47 19.37 -34.51
C GLU A 338 26.71 18.75 -33.33
N THR A 339 27.43 18.14 -32.38
CA THR A 339 26.84 17.37 -31.27
C THR A 339 27.10 18.02 -29.90
N LEU A 340 26.04 18.11 -29.09
CA LEU A 340 26.12 18.40 -27.66
C LEU A 340 26.26 17.07 -26.92
N ASP A 341 27.44 16.79 -26.36
CA ASP A 341 27.72 15.57 -25.62
C ASP A 341 27.64 15.83 -24.11
N LEU A 342 26.60 15.30 -23.47
CA LEU A 342 26.30 15.46 -22.05
C LEU A 342 26.78 14.23 -21.28
N ALA A 343 27.96 14.29 -20.69
CA ALA A 343 28.57 13.22 -19.89
C ALA A 343 28.48 13.55 -18.38
N LEU A 344 27.31 13.30 -17.80
CA LEU A 344 26.92 13.74 -16.46
C LEU A 344 26.98 12.58 -15.45
N GLU A 345 28.18 12.19 -15.05
CA GLU A 345 28.39 11.11 -14.06
C GLU A 345 27.81 11.47 -12.68
N ALA A 346 27.92 12.73 -12.28
CA ALA A 346 27.24 13.23 -11.09
C ALA A 346 25.76 13.51 -11.33
N GLY A 347 25.23 13.31 -12.54
CA GLY A 347 23.88 13.71 -12.91
C GLY A 347 23.72 15.24 -13.00
N GLY A 348 22.50 15.66 -13.32
CA GLY A 348 22.13 17.07 -13.42
C GLY A 348 20.84 17.29 -14.19
N SER A 349 20.12 18.35 -13.87
CA SER A 349 18.97 18.81 -14.66
C SER A 349 19.47 19.63 -15.83
N VAL A 350 19.19 19.18 -17.05
CA VAL A 350 19.63 19.85 -18.28
C VAL A 350 18.43 20.41 -19.03
N VAL A 351 18.52 21.68 -19.40
CA VAL A 351 17.58 22.33 -20.32
C VAL A 351 18.34 22.72 -21.57
N VAL A 352 17.98 22.12 -22.70
CA VAL A 352 18.54 22.41 -24.03
C VAL A 352 17.51 23.19 -24.84
N ARG A 353 17.87 24.37 -25.33
CA ARG A 353 16.99 25.22 -26.15
C ARG A 353 17.64 25.55 -27.49
N GLY A 354 16.89 25.36 -28.56
CA GLY A 354 17.27 25.81 -29.89
C GLY A 354 17.12 27.32 -30.06
N TRP A 355 18.12 27.98 -30.61
CA TRP A 355 18.10 29.42 -30.92
C TRP A 355 18.76 29.76 -32.26
N ASP A 356 18.60 31.01 -32.70
CA ASP A 356 19.03 31.49 -34.02
C ASP A 356 20.50 31.96 -34.07
N GLN A 357 21.32 31.59 -33.09
CA GLN A 357 22.74 31.95 -33.03
C GLN A 357 23.65 30.76 -33.33
N ARG A 358 24.77 31.00 -34.03
CA ARG A 358 25.80 29.98 -34.36
C ARG A 358 26.82 29.79 -33.22
N ARG A 359 26.31 29.67 -32.00
CA ARG A 359 27.11 29.46 -30.79
C ARG A 359 26.34 28.61 -29.80
N VAL A 360 27.07 27.87 -28.98
CA VAL A 360 26.53 27.13 -27.84
C VAL A 360 26.82 27.93 -26.58
N SER A 361 25.78 28.34 -25.86
CA SER A 361 25.90 29.04 -24.58
C SER A 361 25.48 28.12 -23.46
N ILE A 362 26.34 27.94 -22.46
CA ILE A 362 26.12 27.05 -21.33
C ILE A 362 26.22 27.85 -20.06
N GLU A 363 25.18 27.77 -19.23
CA GLU A 363 25.18 28.24 -17.86
C GLU A 363 25.00 27.04 -16.93
N GLY A 364 26.01 26.76 -16.11
CA GLY A 364 25.98 25.71 -15.10
C GLY A 364 25.89 26.31 -13.70
N ARG A 365 24.93 25.84 -12.90
CA ARG A 365 24.75 26.22 -11.49
C ARG A 365 24.89 25.00 -10.60
N ILE A 366 25.81 25.05 -9.64
CA ILE A 366 25.99 24.05 -8.59
C ILE A 366 25.28 24.55 -7.34
N LEU A 367 24.25 23.85 -6.92
CA LEU A 367 23.41 24.25 -5.78
C LEU A 367 24.10 23.92 -4.44
N SER A 368 23.83 24.72 -3.39
CA SER A 368 24.47 24.61 -2.06
C SER A 368 24.27 23.27 -1.35
N ASN A 369 23.19 22.57 -1.67
CA ASN A 369 22.88 21.23 -1.16
C ASN A 369 23.75 20.12 -1.80
N SER A 370 24.54 20.44 -2.84
CA SER A 370 25.48 19.50 -3.45
C SER A 370 26.66 19.21 -2.53
N SER A 371 27.12 17.95 -2.53
CA SER A 371 28.28 17.53 -1.74
C SER A 371 29.54 18.37 -2.03
N LYS A 372 30.40 18.54 -1.03
CA LYS A 372 31.73 19.15 -1.22
C LYS A 372 32.54 18.28 -2.18
N GLY A 373 32.69 18.74 -3.42
CA GLY A 373 33.46 18.05 -4.46
C GLY A 373 32.66 17.67 -5.71
N VAL A 374 31.43 18.16 -5.90
CA VAL A 374 30.79 18.12 -7.23
C VAL A 374 31.48 19.15 -8.12
N GLU A 375 31.94 18.69 -9.29
CA GLU A 375 32.59 19.50 -10.31
C GLU A 375 31.78 19.40 -11.61
N ALA A 376 31.68 20.51 -12.32
CA ALA A 376 31.01 20.58 -13.61
C ALA A 376 31.78 21.55 -14.51
N ASP A 377 31.94 21.16 -15.78
CA ASP A 377 32.68 21.96 -16.76
C ASP A 377 32.10 21.75 -18.16
N ALA A 378 32.49 22.62 -19.09
CA ALA A 378 32.18 22.49 -20.49
C ALA A 378 33.39 22.85 -21.35
N GLN A 379 33.62 22.06 -22.39
CA GLN A 379 34.76 22.22 -23.28
C GLN A 379 34.38 21.96 -24.75
N ARG A 380 35.09 22.63 -25.66
CA ARG A 380 34.99 22.34 -27.09
C ARG A 380 35.68 21.01 -27.39
N VAL A 381 35.03 20.17 -28.17
CA VAL A 381 35.57 18.91 -28.70
C VAL A 381 35.53 18.94 -30.23
N SER A 382 36.16 17.98 -30.89
CA SER A 382 36.30 17.94 -32.35
C SER A 382 34.96 17.90 -33.10
N ASP A 383 33.91 17.36 -32.49
CA ASP A 383 32.57 17.12 -33.07
C ASP A 383 31.46 17.98 -32.44
N GLY A 384 31.81 18.99 -31.63
CA GLY A 384 30.87 19.89 -31.00
C GLY A 384 31.29 20.32 -29.60
N VAL A 385 30.38 20.27 -28.63
CA VAL A 385 30.63 20.72 -27.24
C VAL A 385 30.32 19.60 -26.26
N ARG A 386 31.26 19.34 -25.34
CA ARG A 386 31.08 18.35 -24.27
C ARG A 386 30.88 19.05 -22.94
N VAL A 387 29.82 18.66 -22.22
CA VAL A 387 29.52 19.09 -20.85
C VAL A 387 29.72 17.91 -19.91
N THR A 388 30.50 18.10 -18.86
CA THR A 388 30.79 17.05 -17.88
C THR A 388 30.30 17.44 -16.48
N SER A 389 29.82 16.45 -15.72
CA SER A 389 29.62 16.58 -14.27
C SER A 389 30.17 15.35 -13.56
N GLY A 390 30.89 15.53 -12.47
CA GLY A 390 31.57 14.46 -11.76
C GLY A 390 31.76 14.74 -10.28
N PHE A 391 32.27 13.73 -9.56
CA PHE A 391 32.66 13.86 -8.16
C PHE A 391 34.19 13.85 -8.05
N ALA A 392 34.74 14.75 -7.25
CA ALA A 392 36.15 14.75 -6.90
C ALA A 392 36.54 13.41 -6.22
N PRO A 393 37.80 12.94 -6.36
CA PRO A 393 38.23 11.59 -5.97
C PRO A 393 37.99 11.19 -4.50
N ASN A 394 37.80 12.16 -3.60
CA ASN A 394 37.74 11.96 -2.15
C ASN A 394 36.33 12.12 -1.53
N VAL A 395 35.28 12.16 -2.33
CA VAL A 395 33.91 12.38 -1.85
C VAL A 395 33.24 11.06 -1.43
N ARG A 396 33.05 10.88 -0.11
CA ARG A 396 32.39 9.67 0.46
C ARG A 396 30.86 9.65 0.29
N MET A 397 30.22 10.82 0.20
CA MET A 397 28.76 10.94 0.06
C MET A 397 28.43 11.61 -1.26
N ARG A 398 27.86 10.85 -2.21
CA ARG A 398 27.60 11.28 -3.59
C ARG A 398 26.19 11.84 -3.70
N THR A 399 26.04 13.13 -3.40
CA THR A 399 24.82 13.90 -3.65
C THR A 399 25.18 15.10 -4.53
N SER A 400 24.35 15.35 -5.53
CA SER A 400 24.60 16.33 -6.58
C SER A 400 23.29 16.99 -6.97
N SER A 401 23.35 18.30 -7.15
CA SER A 401 22.24 19.11 -7.65
C SER A 401 22.87 20.19 -8.53
N VAL A 402 23.09 19.82 -9.78
CA VAL A 402 23.65 20.69 -10.82
C VAL A 402 22.56 20.95 -11.85
N LYS A 403 22.41 22.22 -12.23
CA LYS A 403 21.48 22.65 -13.27
C LYS A 403 22.26 23.25 -14.42
N PHE A 404 21.98 22.77 -15.63
CA PHE A 404 22.57 23.26 -16.87
C PHE A 404 21.48 23.89 -17.72
N THR A 405 21.68 25.14 -18.13
CA THR A 405 20.88 25.79 -19.17
C THR A 405 21.77 25.96 -20.39
N ILE A 406 21.41 25.31 -21.48
CA ILE A 406 22.23 25.19 -22.68
C ILE A 406 21.42 25.69 -23.88
N ASN A 407 21.88 26.74 -24.53
CA ASN A 407 21.32 27.19 -25.79
C ASN A 407 22.21 26.69 -26.93
N VAL A 408 21.62 26.01 -27.92
CA VAL A 408 22.30 25.43 -29.08
C VAL A 408 21.67 25.95 -30.38
N PRO A 409 22.40 25.98 -31.51
CA PRO A 409 21.79 26.25 -32.81
C PRO A 409 20.58 25.33 -33.06
N ARG A 410 19.54 25.79 -33.77
CA ARG A 410 18.33 24.97 -34.02
C ARG A 410 18.61 23.60 -34.64
N GLN A 411 19.64 23.49 -35.48
CA GLN A 411 20.10 22.19 -36.01
C GLN A 411 21.31 21.72 -35.20
N TYR A 412 21.10 20.78 -34.29
CA TYR A 412 22.14 20.26 -33.40
C TYR A 412 21.76 18.88 -32.86
N ASN A 413 22.74 17.99 -32.75
CA ASN A 413 22.54 16.66 -32.18
C ASN A 413 22.74 16.71 -30.66
N VAL A 414 22.07 15.85 -29.91
CA VAL A 414 22.24 15.75 -28.45
C VAL A 414 22.50 14.31 -28.06
N ARG A 415 23.64 14.07 -27.42
CA ARG A 415 24.01 12.79 -26.81
C ARG A 415 23.96 12.90 -25.30
N LEU A 416 23.25 12.00 -24.63
CA LEU A 416 23.06 12.00 -23.18
C LEU A 416 23.60 10.73 -22.51
N HIS A 417 24.54 10.90 -21.59
CA HIS A 417 24.93 9.87 -20.64
C HIS A 417 24.87 10.47 -19.24
N SER A 418 23.85 10.12 -18.47
CA SER A 418 23.65 10.69 -17.13
C SER A 418 23.33 9.61 -16.08
N SER A 419 23.93 9.74 -14.90
CA SER A 419 23.55 8.90 -13.74
C SER A 419 22.16 9.28 -13.18
N GLY A 420 21.66 10.48 -13.50
CA GLY A 420 20.34 10.96 -13.08
C GLY A 420 20.12 12.46 -13.33
N GLY A 421 18.89 12.92 -13.18
CA GLY A 421 18.46 14.26 -13.56
C GLY A 421 17.77 14.27 -14.93
N GLY A 422 16.84 15.22 -15.09
CA GLY A 422 16.00 15.32 -16.28
C GLY A 422 16.68 16.03 -17.44
N LEU A 423 16.20 15.76 -18.65
CA LEU A 423 16.57 16.45 -19.87
C LEU A 423 15.29 17.06 -20.47
N SER A 424 15.26 18.38 -20.63
CA SER A 424 14.22 19.08 -21.40
C SER A 424 14.86 19.64 -22.66
N VAL A 425 14.32 19.28 -23.82
CA VAL A 425 14.78 19.75 -25.14
C VAL A 425 13.64 20.51 -25.80
N SER A 426 13.89 21.76 -26.21
CA SER A 426 12.91 22.55 -26.97
C SER A 426 13.51 23.17 -28.22
N ASP A 427 12.76 23.17 -29.33
CA ASP A 427 13.08 23.90 -30.56
C ASP A 427 14.37 23.44 -31.28
N VAL A 428 14.74 22.16 -31.13
CA VAL A 428 15.95 21.56 -31.72
C VAL A 428 15.59 20.50 -32.76
N GLU A 429 16.32 20.49 -33.87
CA GLU A 429 16.27 19.52 -34.96
C GLU A 429 17.61 18.76 -35.03
N GLY A 430 17.57 17.42 -34.96
CA GLY A 430 18.77 16.59 -34.98
C GLY A 430 18.52 15.14 -34.52
N SER A 431 19.61 14.44 -34.21
CA SER A 431 19.56 13.12 -33.56
C SER A 431 19.69 13.25 -32.04
N PHE A 432 18.80 12.59 -31.31
CA PHE A 432 18.79 12.54 -29.85
C PHE A 432 19.06 11.11 -29.38
N GLU A 433 20.20 10.87 -28.74
CA GLU A 433 20.64 9.52 -28.35
C GLU A 433 21.11 9.51 -26.90
N GLY A 434 20.79 8.46 -26.13
CA GLY A 434 21.37 8.33 -24.80
C GLY A 434 20.54 7.63 -23.74
N THR A 435 21.05 7.68 -22.52
CA THR A 435 20.46 7.04 -21.34
C THR A 435 20.61 7.93 -20.11
N THR A 436 19.58 7.97 -19.26
CA THR A 436 19.66 8.55 -17.91
C THR A 436 19.25 7.54 -16.85
N GLY A 437 19.97 7.48 -15.72
CA GLY A 437 19.64 6.60 -14.60
C GLY A 437 18.28 6.91 -13.95
N GLY A 438 17.78 8.14 -14.10
CA GLY A 438 16.45 8.57 -13.66
C GLY A 438 16.25 10.07 -13.85
N GLY A 439 15.01 10.52 -13.99
CA GLY A 439 14.66 11.92 -14.30
C GLY A 439 13.83 12.04 -15.57
N GLU A 440 13.04 13.12 -15.65
CA GLU A 440 12.09 13.36 -16.74
C GLU A 440 12.82 13.63 -18.07
N LEU A 441 12.30 13.06 -19.15
CA LEU A 441 12.68 13.40 -20.51
C LEU A 441 11.55 14.19 -21.15
N GLU A 442 11.74 15.50 -21.34
CA GLU A 442 10.75 16.37 -21.98
C GLU A 442 11.25 16.80 -23.38
N PHE A 443 10.41 16.62 -24.40
CA PHE A 443 10.68 17.07 -25.77
C PHE A 443 9.54 17.95 -26.25
N ARG A 444 9.87 19.14 -26.76
CA ARG A 444 8.90 20.11 -27.31
C ARG A 444 9.38 20.71 -28.61
N ASN A 445 8.52 20.74 -29.64
CA ASN A 445 8.87 21.33 -30.95
C ASN A 445 10.21 20.80 -31.51
N ALA A 446 10.42 19.50 -31.41
CA ALA A 446 11.66 18.82 -31.78
C ALA A 446 11.48 17.98 -33.05
N LYS A 447 12.54 17.85 -33.86
CA LYS A 447 12.51 17.13 -35.15
C LYS A 447 13.72 16.22 -35.35
N GLY A 448 13.55 15.13 -36.11
CA GLY A 448 14.65 14.22 -36.49
C GLY A 448 14.48 12.78 -35.97
N SER A 449 15.42 12.29 -35.17
CA SER A 449 15.39 10.91 -34.64
C SER A 449 15.70 10.85 -33.15
N ALA A 450 15.06 9.93 -32.42
CA ALA A 450 15.23 9.78 -30.98
C ALA A 450 15.42 8.31 -30.56
N HIS A 451 16.52 8.02 -29.86
CA HIS A 451 16.82 6.74 -29.21
C HIS A 451 17.27 7.00 -27.77
N LEU A 452 16.29 7.13 -26.87
CA LEU A 452 16.52 7.55 -25.49
C LEU A 452 15.90 6.59 -24.48
N SER A 453 16.54 6.44 -23.32
CA SER A 453 15.94 5.70 -22.21
C SER A 453 16.18 6.35 -20.84
N THR A 454 15.22 6.19 -19.93
CA THR A 454 15.30 6.65 -18.54
C THR A 454 14.94 5.51 -17.58
N GLY A 455 15.65 5.40 -16.44
CA GLY A 455 15.39 4.31 -15.49
C GLY A 455 13.99 4.37 -14.86
N GLY A 456 13.57 5.54 -14.36
CA GLY A 456 12.31 5.71 -13.64
C GLY A 456 11.58 7.04 -13.85
N GLY A 457 12.10 7.92 -14.71
CA GLY A 457 11.47 9.22 -14.97
C GLY A 457 10.35 9.19 -16.00
N GLU A 458 9.50 10.20 -15.96
CA GLU A 458 8.44 10.42 -16.96
C GLU A 458 9.05 10.77 -18.32
N ILE A 459 8.39 10.35 -19.39
CA ILE A 459 8.72 10.80 -20.75
C ILE A 459 7.55 11.66 -21.22
N ARG A 460 7.80 12.93 -21.55
CA ARG A 460 6.81 13.85 -22.08
C ARG A 460 7.24 14.35 -23.44
N VAL A 461 6.43 14.10 -24.45
CA VAL A 461 6.70 14.49 -25.83
C VAL A 461 5.52 15.30 -26.34
N ASP A 462 5.77 16.52 -26.82
CA ASP A 462 4.76 17.46 -27.26
C ASP A 462 5.16 18.18 -28.56
N ASP A 463 4.31 18.06 -29.59
CA ASP A 463 4.53 18.65 -30.93
C ASP A 463 5.91 18.30 -31.51
N VAL A 464 6.13 17.03 -31.82
CA VAL A 464 7.41 16.57 -32.38
C VAL A 464 7.20 15.87 -33.72
N ASP A 465 8.21 15.93 -34.58
CA ASP A 465 8.27 15.19 -35.84
C ASP A 465 9.54 14.33 -35.86
N MET A 466 9.46 13.16 -35.21
CA MET A 466 10.60 12.30 -34.93
C MET A 466 10.30 10.83 -35.18
N SER A 467 11.33 10.08 -35.58
CA SER A 467 11.31 8.61 -35.66
C SER A 467 12.21 7.99 -34.58
N GLY A 468 11.98 6.72 -34.22
CA GLY A 468 12.83 5.97 -33.29
C GLY A 468 12.09 5.45 -32.06
N SER A 469 12.79 5.33 -30.93
CA SER A 469 12.26 4.73 -29.69
C SER A 469 12.66 5.51 -28.43
N MET A 470 11.70 5.74 -27.54
CA MET A 470 11.94 6.27 -26.19
C MET A 470 11.39 5.33 -25.12
N SER A 471 12.15 5.01 -24.06
CA SER A 471 11.71 4.04 -23.06
C SER A 471 11.95 4.45 -21.61
N THR A 472 11.04 4.09 -20.71
CA THR A 472 11.19 4.28 -19.26
C THR A 472 10.95 2.99 -18.50
N GLY A 473 11.74 2.71 -17.44
CA GLY A 473 11.52 1.52 -16.61
C GLY A 473 10.33 1.65 -15.65
N GLY A 474 10.12 2.86 -15.12
CA GLY A 474 9.13 3.14 -14.06
C GLY A 474 8.14 4.27 -14.33
N GLY A 475 8.49 5.22 -15.20
CA GLY A 475 7.76 6.46 -15.34
C GLY A 475 6.56 6.37 -16.27
N LYS A 476 5.70 7.38 -16.19
CA LYS A 476 4.61 7.59 -17.15
C LYS A 476 5.19 8.03 -18.49
N VAL A 477 4.51 7.72 -19.59
CA VAL A 477 4.83 8.28 -20.90
C VAL A 477 3.65 9.10 -21.39
N TRP A 478 3.87 10.33 -21.78
CA TRP A 478 2.90 11.22 -22.41
C TRP A 478 3.37 11.59 -23.81
N LEU A 479 2.53 11.31 -24.79
CA LEU A 479 2.77 11.67 -26.18
C LEU A 479 1.66 12.62 -26.64
N SER A 480 2.00 13.74 -27.27
CA SER A 480 1.04 14.74 -27.77
C SER A 480 1.55 15.28 -29.11
N ARG A 481 0.72 15.27 -30.15
CA ARG A 481 1.06 15.78 -31.50
C ARG A 481 2.39 15.21 -32.03
N VAL A 482 2.49 13.88 -32.09
CA VAL A 482 3.71 13.18 -32.49
C VAL A 482 3.61 12.72 -33.95
N ARG A 483 4.54 13.16 -34.80
CA ARG A 483 4.71 12.80 -36.22
C ARG A 483 6.01 12.01 -36.41
N GLY A 484 6.15 11.28 -37.50
CA GLY A 484 7.42 10.60 -37.86
C GLY A 484 7.61 9.16 -37.36
N GLY A 485 6.65 8.58 -36.64
CA GLY A 485 6.71 7.16 -36.24
C GLY A 485 7.54 6.85 -34.98
N LEU A 486 7.61 7.80 -34.04
CA LEU A 486 8.23 7.60 -32.72
C LEU A 486 7.46 6.56 -31.89
N SER A 487 8.17 5.54 -31.40
CA SER A 487 7.65 4.55 -30.44
C SER A 487 8.05 4.94 -29.02
N ALA A 488 7.13 4.82 -28.05
CA ALA A 488 7.48 5.00 -26.65
C ALA A 488 6.89 3.94 -25.73
N THR A 489 7.69 3.44 -24.79
CA THR A 489 7.34 2.29 -23.94
C THR A 489 7.63 2.56 -22.46
N SER A 490 6.76 2.07 -21.56
CA SER A 490 7.01 2.07 -20.11
C SER A 490 7.00 0.66 -19.54
N GLY A 491 7.91 0.36 -18.62
CA GLY A 491 8.00 -0.94 -17.94
C GLY A 491 6.92 -1.15 -16.86
N SER A 492 6.51 -0.10 -16.16
CA SER A 492 5.49 -0.19 -15.09
C SER A 492 4.54 1.00 -14.99
N GLY A 493 4.86 2.15 -15.60
CA GLY A 493 3.99 3.31 -15.67
C GLY A 493 3.02 3.26 -16.87
N PRO A 494 1.94 4.07 -16.87
CA PRO A 494 1.02 4.12 -18.01
C PRO A 494 1.67 4.84 -19.21
N VAL A 495 1.34 4.40 -20.43
CA VAL A 495 1.61 5.15 -21.66
C VAL A 495 0.32 5.84 -22.08
N VAL A 496 0.35 7.17 -22.14
CA VAL A 496 -0.79 8.05 -22.43
C VAL A 496 -0.50 8.82 -23.70
N ASN A 497 -1.41 8.75 -24.66
CA ASN A 497 -1.39 9.62 -25.84
C ASN A 497 -2.47 10.71 -25.63
N ALA A 498 -2.06 11.97 -25.70
CA ALA A 498 -2.78 13.17 -25.26
C ALA A 498 -3.34 14.00 -26.43
N GLU A 499 -3.56 13.41 -27.60
CA GLU A 499 -4.27 14.09 -28.70
C GLU A 499 -5.75 14.44 -28.39
N ASP A 500 -6.25 14.17 -27.18
CA ASP A 500 -7.63 14.44 -26.76
C ASP A 500 -7.79 15.42 -25.57
N VAL A 501 -6.81 16.28 -25.26
CA VAL A 501 -7.02 17.34 -24.26
C VAL A 501 -7.32 18.68 -24.95
N THR A 502 -8.59 18.93 -25.26
CA THR A 502 -9.11 20.30 -25.43
C THR A 502 -9.68 20.80 -24.10
N THR A 503 -8.80 21.02 -23.12
CA THR A 503 -9.04 21.93 -22.01
C THR A 503 -7.70 22.37 -21.44
N SER A 504 -7.51 23.69 -21.35
CA SER A 504 -6.44 24.34 -20.61
C SER A 504 -6.24 23.65 -19.26
N LEU A 505 -5.02 23.19 -19.00
CA LEU A 505 -4.60 22.55 -17.75
C LEU A 505 -3.94 23.59 -16.84
N ASP A 506 -4.76 24.52 -16.36
CA ASP A 506 -4.61 25.05 -15.01
C ASP A 506 -5.75 24.41 -14.21
N ASP A 507 -5.44 23.79 -13.07
CA ASP A 507 -6.35 23.06 -12.17
C ASP A 507 -6.94 21.71 -12.64
N VAL A 508 -6.22 20.61 -12.40
CA VAL A 508 -6.86 19.37 -11.89
C VAL A 508 -5.97 18.74 -10.84
N THR A 509 -6.40 18.85 -9.58
CA THR A 509 -5.83 18.18 -8.41
C THR A 509 -6.18 16.69 -8.46
N GLU A 510 -5.21 15.84 -8.11
CA GLU A 510 -5.33 14.39 -7.93
C GLU A 510 -6.51 14.01 -7.00
N LYS A 511 -7.69 13.79 -7.57
CA LYS A 511 -8.81 13.04 -6.99
C LYS A 511 -9.81 12.76 -8.11
N ASP A 512 -9.47 11.82 -8.98
CA ASP A 512 -10.39 10.92 -9.69
C ASP A 512 -9.58 10.16 -10.74
N SER A 513 -9.22 8.91 -10.43
CA SER A 513 -8.70 7.94 -11.39
C SER A 513 -9.84 7.46 -12.28
N LYS A 514 -10.24 8.31 -13.23
CA LYS A 514 -11.17 8.00 -14.31
C LYS A 514 -10.64 8.68 -15.56
N PHE A 515 -10.16 7.90 -16.53
CA PHE A 515 -9.63 8.48 -17.77
C PHE A 515 -10.29 7.90 -19.02
N THR A 516 -10.64 8.81 -19.93
CA THR A 516 -11.53 8.64 -21.08
C THR A 516 -10.70 8.70 -22.36
N VAL A 517 -11.06 7.89 -23.36
CA VAL A 517 -10.48 7.93 -24.72
C VAL A 517 -11.58 8.37 -25.69
N GLY A 518 -11.30 9.37 -26.53
CA GLY A 518 -12.19 9.91 -27.56
C GLY A 518 -11.85 9.39 -28.96
N ASP A 519 -12.79 9.62 -29.88
CA ASP A 519 -12.84 9.04 -31.23
C ASP A 519 -11.96 9.81 -32.22
N ARG A 520 -10.72 9.36 -32.51
CA ARG A 520 -10.03 9.59 -33.82
C ARG A 520 -8.67 8.88 -34.02
N PHE A 521 -8.50 7.67 -33.48
CA PHE A 521 -7.32 6.85 -33.78
C PHE A 521 -7.41 6.19 -35.18
N GLN A 522 -6.35 6.30 -35.99
CA GLN A 522 -6.29 5.76 -37.36
C GLN A 522 -5.58 4.38 -37.49
N GLY A 523 -5.04 3.80 -36.41
CA GLY A 523 -4.33 2.50 -36.42
C GLY A 523 -5.02 1.40 -35.60
N ARG A 524 -4.35 0.25 -35.39
CA ARG A 524 -4.77 -0.76 -34.38
C ARG A 524 -3.95 -0.56 -33.10
N LEU A 525 -4.60 -0.56 -31.92
CA LEU A 525 -3.93 -0.25 -30.65
C LEU A 525 -3.19 -1.50 -30.15
N HIS A 526 -1.96 -1.37 -29.65
CA HIS A 526 -1.17 -2.48 -29.10
C HIS A 526 -0.65 -2.15 -27.71
N ILE A 527 -1.10 -2.89 -26.70
CA ILE A 527 -0.79 -2.69 -25.28
C ILE A 527 -0.31 -4.02 -24.69
N THR A 528 0.87 -4.02 -24.07
CA THR A 528 1.40 -5.17 -23.30
C THR A 528 1.88 -4.69 -21.93
N LYS A 529 1.48 -5.39 -20.86
CA LYS A 529 1.87 -5.12 -19.46
C LYS A 529 2.36 -6.40 -18.77
N ALA A 530 3.33 -6.27 -17.87
CA ALA A 530 3.73 -7.38 -17.02
C ALA A 530 2.69 -7.68 -15.91
N GLY A 531 1.88 -6.69 -15.54
CA GLY A 531 0.78 -6.82 -14.57
C GLY A 531 0.05 -5.49 -14.35
N GLY A 532 -1.10 -5.57 -13.67
CA GLY A 532 -2.06 -4.49 -13.48
C GLY A 532 -3.10 -4.39 -14.60
N ASP A 533 -4.15 -3.63 -14.33
CA ASP A 533 -5.34 -3.55 -15.18
C ASP A 533 -5.05 -2.82 -16.52
N ILE A 534 -5.84 -3.17 -17.53
CA ILE A 534 -5.92 -2.49 -18.82
C ILE A 534 -7.35 -1.99 -19.00
N GLU A 535 -7.54 -0.70 -19.26
CA GLU A 535 -8.85 -0.12 -19.56
C GLU A 535 -8.79 0.68 -20.87
N VAL A 536 -9.68 0.37 -21.81
CA VAL A 536 -9.79 0.98 -23.14
C VAL A 536 -11.27 1.32 -23.37
N ARG A 537 -11.67 2.60 -23.28
CA ARG A 537 -13.09 2.98 -23.46
C ARG A 537 -13.59 2.80 -24.90
N SER A 538 -12.77 3.10 -25.91
CA SER A 538 -13.13 3.00 -27.34
C SER A 538 -11.98 2.43 -28.18
N ALA A 539 -12.27 1.48 -29.07
CA ALA A 539 -11.31 0.83 -29.98
C ALA A 539 -11.90 0.68 -31.41
N PRO A 540 -12.08 1.79 -32.17
CA PRO A 540 -12.80 1.79 -33.46
C PRO A 540 -12.11 1.01 -34.60
N LYS A 541 -10.83 0.68 -34.44
CA LYS A 541 -10.01 -0.09 -35.41
C LYS A 541 -9.43 -1.37 -34.80
N GLY A 542 -9.87 -1.73 -33.61
CA GLY A 542 -9.39 -2.89 -32.87
C GLY A 542 -8.25 -2.59 -31.90
N VAL A 543 -7.99 -3.55 -31.02
CA VAL A 543 -6.94 -3.49 -30.00
C VAL A 543 -6.33 -4.86 -29.79
N TYR A 544 -5.06 -4.89 -29.44
CA TYR A 544 -4.37 -6.00 -28.80
C TYR A 544 -3.99 -5.53 -27.39
N ALA A 545 -4.52 -6.20 -26.37
CA ALA A 545 -4.29 -5.91 -24.97
C ALA A 545 -3.84 -7.19 -24.26
N SER A 546 -2.67 -7.16 -23.65
CA SER A 546 -2.13 -8.30 -22.90
C SER A 546 -1.56 -7.86 -21.56
N THR A 547 -1.93 -8.52 -20.46
CA THR A 547 -1.37 -8.28 -19.12
C THR A 547 -1.01 -9.60 -18.41
N GLY A 548 0.08 -9.62 -17.63
CA GLY A 548 0.43 -10.78 -16.82
C GLY A 548 -0.53 -11.04 -15.64
N GLY A 549 -1.35 -10.05 -15.26
CA GLY A 549 -2.43 -10.17 -14.27
C GLY A 549 -3.13 -8.84 -14.03
N GLY A 550 -4.39 -8.85 -13.59
CA GLY A 550 -5.27 -7.69 -13.56
C GLY A 550 -6.42 -7.79 -14.57
N ASP A 551 -7.40 -6.90 -14.42
CA ASP A 551 -8.61 -6.90 -15.25
C ASP A 551 -8.34 -6.24 -16.61
N VAL A 552 -9.01 -6.72 -17.65
CA VAL A 552 -8.97 -6.10 -18.99
C VAL A 552 -10.37 -5.64 -19.36
N ARG A 553 -10.58 -4.32 -19.46
CA ARG A 553 -11.85 -3.69 -19.83
C ARG A 553 -11.72 -2.98 -21.15
N ILE A 554 -12.52 -3.37 -22.14
CA ILE A 554 -12.57 -2.76 -23.46
C ILE A 554 -14.04 -2.40 -23.73
N GLY A 555 -14.34 -1.10 -23.85
CA GLY A 555 -15.68 -0.59 -24.10
C GLY A 555 -16.11 -0.77 -25.55
N SER A 556 -16.55 0.31 -26.20
CA SER A 556 -17.06 0.24 -27.57
C SER A 556 -15.94 0.02 -28.59
N GLY A 557 -16.18 -0.73 -29.66
CA GLY A 557 -15.15 -0.89 -30.67
C GLY A 557 -15.62 -1.58 -31.95
N ALA A 558 -14.69 -1.71 -32.89
CA ALA A 558 -14.89 -2.45 -34.14
C ALA A 558 -13.58 -3.14 -34.57
N GLY A 559 -13.64 -3.97 -35.60
CA GLY A 559 -12.47 -4.73 -36.06
C GLY A 559 -12.11 -5.89 -35.13
N ARG A 560 -10.82 -6.27 -35.04
CA ARG A 560 -10.35 -7.40 -34.21
C ARG A 560 -9.89 -6.92 -32.82
N ILE A 561 -10.51 -7.47 -31.79
CA ILE A 561 -10.16 -7.27 -30.38
C ILE A 561 -9.45 -8.52 -29.87
N GLU A 562 -8.25 -8.36 -29.33
CA GLU A 562 -7.46 -9.41 -28.67
C GLU A 562 -7.22 -8.97 -27.22
N ALA A 563 -7.72 -9.72 -26.25
CA ALA A 563 -7.69 -9.38 -24.83
C ALA A 563 -7.18 -10.58 -24.01
N HIS A 564 -6.00 -10.45 -23.42
CA HIS A 564 -5.32 -11.53 -22.71
C HIS A 564 -4.93 -11.10 -21.29
N THR A 565 -5.25 -11.91 -20.29
CA THR A 565 -4.75 -11.72 -18.92
C THR A 565 -4.29 -13.03 -18.29
N GLY A 566 -3.18 -12.98 -17.52
CA GLY A 566 -2.74 -14.13 -16.72
C GLY A 566 -3.71 -14.48 -15.58
N GLY A 567 -4.50 -13.50 -15.11
CA GLY A 567 -5.55 -13.69 -14.10
C GLY A 567 -6.25 -12.37 -13.78
N GLY A 568 -7.58 -12.37 -13.81
CA GLY A 568 -8.44 -11.18 -13.77
C GLY A 568 -9.65 -11.32 -14.69
N ASP A 569 -10.62 -10.44 -14.50
CA ASP A 569 -11.85 -10.43 -15.31
C ASP A 569 -11.57 -9.74 -16.65
N ILE A 570 -12.23 -10.25 -17.71
CA ILE A 570 -12.22 -9.62 -19.03
C ILE A 570 -13.64 -9.12 -19.33
N ASP A 571 -13.78 -7.83 -19.62
CA ASP A 571 -15.04 -7.22 -20.04
C ASP A 571 -14.85 -6.51 -21.38
N VAL A 572 -15.54 -6.96 -22.42
CA VAL A 572 -15.37 -6.48 -23.79
C VAL A 572 -16.73 -6.18 -24.41
N GLY A 573 -17.01 -4.93 -24.73
CA GLY A 573 -18.17 -4.56 -25.57
C GLY A 573 -18.88 -3.27 -25.18
N PRO A 574 -19.75 -2.74 -26.05
CA PRO A 574 -20.22 -3.28 -27.35
C PRO A 574 -19.19 -3.31 -28.50
N ILE A 575 -18.97 -4.47 -29.15
CA ILE A 575 -18.04 -4.59 -30.30
C ILE A 575 -18.75 -4.93 -31.62
N ALA A 576 -18.57 -4.11 -32.65
CA ALA A 576 -18.96 -4.39 -34.05
C ALA A 576 -17.79 -5.04 -34.83
N GLY A 577 -17.42 -6.27 -34.42
CA GLY A 577 -16.25 -6.97 -34.94
C GLY A 577 -16.02 -8.33 -34.28
N SER A 578 -14.80 -8.86 -34.37
CA SER A 578 -14.42 -10.16 -33.83
C SER A 578 -13.62 -10.02 -32.53
N VAL A 579 -13.82 -10.94 -31.59
CA VAL A 579 -13.20 -10.89 -30.25
C VAL A 579 -12.48 -12.19 -29.94
N ASP A 580 -11.23 -12.08 -29.52
CA ASP A 580 -10.41 -13.17 -28.98
C ASP A 580 -10.02 -12.80 -27.55
N ALA A 581 -10.49 -13.59 -26.57
CA ALA A 581 -10.30 -13.29 -25.16
C ALA A 581 -9.80 -14.52 -24.40
N SER A 582 -8.73 -14.36 -23.61
CA SER A 582 -8.26 -15.43 -22.74
C SER A 582 -7.81 -14.96 -21.35
N THR A 583 -8.27 -15.68 -20.32
CA THR A 583 -7.87 -15.46 -18.92
C THR A 583 -7.46 -16.77 -18.25
N GLY A 584 -6.41 -16.73 -17.42
CA GLY A 584 -6.03 -17.86 -16.59
C GLY A 584 -7.09 -18.18 -15.52
N ALA A 585 -7.67 -17.15 -14.91
CA ALA A 585 -8.77 -17.24 -13.97
C ALA A 585 -9.51 -15.89 -13.90
N GLY A 586 -10.83 -15.91 -14.04
CA GLY A 586 -11.69 -14.73 -14.03
C GLY A 586 -12.95 -14.92 -14.87
N LYS A 587 -13.93 -14.03 -14.64
CA LYS A 587 -15.14 -13.92 -15.45
C LYS A 587 -14.79 -13.27 -16.79
N VAL A 588 -15.30 -13.82 -17.88
CA VAL A 588 -15.21 -13.19 -19.20
C VAL A 588 -16.62 -12.75 -19.63
N THR A 589 -16.78 -11.47 -19.93
CA THR A 589 -18.03 -10.90 -20.46
C THR A 589 -17.72 -10.31 -21.83
N ILE A 590 -18.43 -10.76 -22.86
CA ILE A 590 -18.32 -10.23 -24.22
C ILE A 590 -19.71 -9.78 -24.67
N SER A 591 -19.80 -8.56 -25.17
CA SER A 591 -21.02 -7.99 -25.72
C SER A 591 -20.75 -7.53 -27.15
N LEU A 592 -21.36 -8.20 -28.12
CA LEU A 592 -21.28 -7.79 -29.52
C LEU A 592 -22.39 -6.81 -29.86
N ALA A 593 -22.07 -5.84 -30.72
CA ALA A 593 -23.04 -4.99 -31.41
C ALA A 593 -23.28 -5.55 -32.82
N ASP A 594 -24.42 -5.23 -33.44
CA ASP A 594 -24.67 -5.62 -34.83
C ASP A 594 -23.63 -5.01 -35.77
N ALA A 595 -23.01 -5.84 -36.60
CA ALA A 595 -22.04 -5.43 -37.60
C ALA A 595 -22.59 -5.47 -39.04
N ASN A 596 -23.91 -5.45 -39.22
CA ASN A 596 -24.59 -5.41 -40.52
C ASN A 596 -24.12 -6.52 -41.49
N GLY A 597 -23.95 -7.74 -40.99
CA GLY A 597 -23.54 -8.90 -41.78
C GLY A 597 -22.04 -9.09 -41.98
N ALA A 598 -21.19 -8.25 -41.36
CA ALA A 598 -19.75 -8.50 -41.26
C ALA A 598 -19.45 -9.75 -40.39
N ASP A 599 -18.25 -10.31 -40.52
CA ASP A 599 -17.83 -11.46 -39.71
C ASP A 599 -17.59 -11.05 -38.24
N GLN A 600 -18.28 -11.75 -37.33
CA GLN A 600 -18.22 -11.53 -35.89
C GLN A 600 -17.91 -12.85 -35.17
N SER A 601 -16.68 -13.32 -35.35
CA SER A 601 -16.20 -14.51 -34.67
C SER A 601 -15.77 -14.19 -33.23
N VAL A 602 -16.10 -15.09 -32.30
CA VAL A 602 -15.78 -14.97 -30.87
C VAL A 602 -15.03 -16.23 -30.44
N SER A 603 -13.84 -16.05 -29.88
CA SER A 603 -13.05 -17.12 -29.26
C SER A 603 -12.77 -16.75 -27.81
N VAL A 604 -13.25 -17.56 -26.88
CA VAL A 604 -13.05 -17.34 -25.44
C VAL A 604 -12.45 -18.56 -24.77
N PHE A 605 -11.43 -18.32 -23.96
CA PHE A 605 -10.88 -19.31 -23.05
C PHE A 605 -10.77 -18.78 -21.62
N THR A 606 -11.32 -19.51 -20.65
CA THR A 606 -11.06 -19.26 -19.22
C THR A 606 -10.67 -20.55 -18.50
N GLY A 607 -9.56 -20.50 -17.76
CA GLY A 607 -9.10 -21.63 -16.95
C GLY A 607 -9.89 -21.82 -15.64
N TYR A 608 -10.54 -20.76 -15.15
CA TYR A 608 -11.45 -20.80 -14.01
C TYR A 608 -12.35 -19.57 -14.00
N GLY A 609 -13.65 -19.74 -14.21
CA GLY A 609 -14.60 -18.61 -14.14
C GLY A 609 -15.76 -18.72 -15.14
N ARG A 610 -16.75 -17.86 -14.95
CA ARG A 610 -17.96 -17.83 -15.79
C ARG A 610 -17.70 -17.07 -17.08
N VAL A 611 -18.23 -17.56 -18.20
CA VAL A 611 -18.26 -16.83 -19.47
C VAL A 611 -19.67 -16.37 -19.77
N ILE A 612 -19.84 -15.10 -20.11
CA ILE A 612 -21.09 -14.52 -20.59
C ILE A 612 -20.82 -13.92 -21.96
N VAL A 613 -21.57 -14.37 -22.98
CA VAL A 613 -21.49 -13.82 -24.34
C VAL A 613 -22.86 -13.31 -24.74
N GLU A 614 -22.99 -12.01 -24.96
CA GLU A 614 -24.17 -11.35 -25.49
C GLU A 614 -24.01 -11.13 -26.99
N LEU A 615 -24.91 -11.69 -27.79
CA LEU A 615 -24.85 -11.64 -29.26
C LEU A 615 -26.08 -10.92 -29.81
N PRO A 616 -25.95 -10.18 -30.94
CA PRO A 616 -27.09 -9.56 -31.60
C PRO A 616 -28.05 -10.61 -32.15
N GLU A 617 -29.35 -10.29 -32.24
CA GLU A 617 -30.36 -11.21 -32.78
C GLU A 617 -30.10 -11.63 -34.23
N SER A 618 -29.45 -10.76 -35.00
CA SER A 618 -29.07 -10.96 -36.41
C SER A 618 -27.87 -11.88 -36.63
N ILE A 619 -27.30 -12.47 -35.57
CA ILE A 619 -26.07 -13.27 -35.65
C ILE A 619 -26.22 -14.51 -36.56
N ASN A 620 -25.24 -14.71 -37.43
CA ASN A 620 -25.14 -15.87 -38.32
C ASN A 620 -23.85 -16.63 -38.00
N ALA A 621 -23.95 -17.66 -37.17
CA ALA A 621 -22.79 -18.32 -36.61
C ALA A 621 -22.96 -19.81 -36.31
N LEU A 622 -21.83 -20.51 -36.34
CA LEU A 622 -21.64 -21.84 -35.78
C LEU A 622 -21.25 -21.72 -34.29
N PHE A 623 -21.96 -22.44 -33.42
CA PHE A 623 -21.72 -22.47 -31.98
C PHE A 623 -20.94 -23.72 -31.59
N GLU A 624 -19.80 -23.51 -30.94
CA GLU A 624 -18.98 -24.53 -30.29
C GLU A 624 -18.71 -24.15 -28.84
N LEU A 625 -19.64 -24.51 -27.95
CA LEU A 625 -19.55 -24.20 -26.52
C LEU A 625 -19.07 -25.44 -25.76
N GLU A 626 -18.12 -25.26 -24.86
CA GLU A 626 -17.59 -26.32 -24.00
C GLU A 626 -17.33 -25.77 -22.59
N THR A 627 -17.85 -26.46 -21.58
CA THR A 627 -17.43 -26.27 -20.20
C THR A 627 -17.05 -27.59 -19.56
N ALA A 628 -15.96 -27.61 -18.82
CA ALA A 628 -15.53 -28.76 -18.04
C ALA A 628 -15.72 -28.52 -16.54
N TYR A 629 -16.00 -29.57 -15.77
CA TYR A 629 -15.92 -29.50 -14.31
C TYR A 629 -15.06 -30.64 -13.76
N THR A 630 -14.24 -30.36 -12.75
CA THR A 630 -13.30 -31.31 -12.13
C THR A 630 -13.94 -32.12 -11.00
N GLU A 631 -13.42 -33.32 -10.72
CA GLU A 631 -13.96 -34.25 -9.71
C GLU A 631 -14.07 -33.65 -8.29
N GLY A 632 -13.18 -32.72 -7.94
CA GLY A 632 -13.20 -32.00 -6.66
C GLY A 632 -14.04 -30.71 -6.64
N TYR A 633 -14.66 -30.32 -7.75
CA TYR A 633 -15.45 -29.10 -7.84
C TYR A 633 -16.86 -29.34 -7.26
N ARG A 634 -17.26 -28.53 -6.26
CA ARG A 634 -18.48 -28.75 -5.46
C ARG A 634 -19.80 -28.62 -6.23
N ARG A 635 -19.78 -28.18 -7.49
CA ARG A 635 -20.97 -27.89 -8.29
C ARG A 635 -20.70 -28.30 -9.75
N LYS A 636 -21.71 -28.83 -10.44
CA LYS A 636 -21.65 -29.07 -11.88
C LYS A 636 -21.69 -27.74 -12.65
N SER A 637 -20.83 -27.56 -13.66
CA SER A 637 -20.92 -26.42 -14.59
C SER A 637 -22.11 -26.58 -15.54
N HIS A 638 -22.66 -25.50 -16.08
CA HIS A 638 -23.77 -25.56 -17.03
C HIS A 638 -23.51 -24.71 -18.29
N ILE A 639 -24.18 -25.08 -19.38
CA ILE A 639 -24.30 -24.26 -20.58
C ILE A 639 -25.74 -23.77 -20.67
N GLU A 640 -25.93 -22.46 -20.60
CA GLU A 640 -27.22 -21.79 -20.80
C GLU A 640 -27.15 -20.98 -22.10
N SER A 641 -28.12 -21.16 -22.99
CA SER A 641 -28.14 -20.48 -24.29
C SER A 641 -29.57 -20.09 -24.66
N ASP A 642 -29.76 -18.84 -25.07
CA ASP A 642 -31.02 -18.34 -25.64
C ASP A 642 -31.24 -18.83 -27.09
N TRP A 643 -30.25 -19.48 -27.71
CA TRP A 643 -30.35 -20.20 -28.98
C TRP A 643 -30.52 -21.70 -28.74
N ALA A 644 -31.29 -22.37 -29.60
CA ALA A 644 -31.49 -23.81 -29.56
C ALA A 644 -30.19 -24.55 -29.94
N LEU A 645 -29.51 -25.11 -28.95
CA LEU A 645 -28.27 -25.88 -29.11
C LEU A 645 -28.48 -27.32 -28.64
N THR A 646 -27.81 -28.25 -29.31
CA THR A 646 -27.73 -29.64 -28.87
C THR A 646 -26.64 -29.76 -27.82
N THR A 647 -27.03 -30.09 -26.59
CA THR A 647 -26.09 -30.25 -25.47
C THR A 647 -25.83 -31.73 -25.19
N THR A 648 -24.55 -32.09 -25.07
CA THR A 648 -24.09 -33.45 -24.72
C THR A 648 -23.15 -33.37 -23.52
N GLU A 649 -23.15 -34.39 -22.68
CA GLU A 649 -22.24 -34.51 -21.54
C GLU A 649 -21.40 -35.78 -21.69
N SER A 650 -20.14 -35.75 -21.24
CA SER A 650 -19.28 -36.92 -21.26
C SER A 650 -19.68 -37.93 -20.17
N ASP A 651 -19.84 -39.19 -20.57
CA ASP A 651 -20.19 -40.27 -19.65
C ASP A 651 -19.08 -40.57 -18.64
N ARG A 652 -17.82 -40.51 -19.10
CA ARG A 652 -16.62 -40.82 -18.32
C ARG A 652 -15.86 -39.55 -17.94
N TRP A 653 -15.09 -39.66 -16.86
CA TRP A 653 -14.06 -38.69 -16.50
C TRP A 653 -12.88 -38.84 -17.44
N ASP A 654 -12.33 -37.71 -17.86
CA ASP A 654 -11.16 -37.62 -18.73
C ASP A 654 -10.01 -36.95 -17.96
N ASP A 655 -8.89 -37.65 -17.83
CA ASP A 655 -7.71 -37.26 -17.07
C ASP A 655 -6.53 -36.83 -17.97
N SER A 656 -6.73 -36.70 -19.28
CA SER A 656 -5.66 -36.31 -20.22
C SER A 656 -5.03 -34.95 -19.92
N GLU A 657 -5.78 -34.06 -19.27
CA GLU A 657 -5.38 -32.70 -18.88
C GLU A 657 -5.00 -32.59 -17.38
N GLY A 658 -4.61 -33.72 -16.76
CA GLY A 658 -4.12 -33.82 -15.39
C GLY A 658 -5.23 -34.15 -14.38
N THR A 659 -5.99 -33.15 -13.92
CA THR A 659 -7.10 -33.40 -12.98
C THR A 659 -8.31 -33.95 -13.75
N PRO A 660 -8.89 -35.11 -13.37
CA PRO A 660 -10.04 -35.68 -14.06
C PRO A 660 -11.20 -34.68 -14.22
N ARG A 661 -11.73 -34.55 -15.45
CA ARG A 661 -12.82 -33.63 -15.80
C ARG A 661 -13.95 -34.33 -16.54
N LYS A 662 -15.17 -33.84 -16.37
CA LYS A 662 -16.30 -34.14 -17.27
C LYS A 662 -16.60 -32.91 -18.12
N TYR A 663 -16.92 -33.14 -19.39
CA TYR A 663 -17.19 -32.10 -20.37
C TYR A 663 -18.67 -32.02 -20.67
N ILE A 664 -19.18 -30.81 -20.75
CA ILE A 664 -20.49 -30.48 -21.29
C ILE A 664 -20.24 -29.65 -22.54
N ARG A 665 -20.82 -30.06 -23.65
CA ARG A 665 -20.63 -29.45 -24.97
C ARG A 665 -21.97 -29.05 -25.56
N GLY A 666 -22.08 -27.81 -26.03
CA GLY A 666 -23.23 -27.30 -26.76
C GLY A 666 -22.84 -27.01 -28.21
N LYS A 667 -23.54 -27.59 -29.18
CA LYS A 667 -23.32 -27.35 -30.60
C LYS A 667 -24.61 -26.96 -31.32
N GLY A 668 -24.51 -26.04 -32.28
CA GLY A 668 -25.64 -25.63 -33.12
C GLY A 668 -25.20 -24.66 -34.20
N THR A 669 -26.01 -24.51 -35.25
CA THR A 669 -25.74 -23.58 -36.35
C THR A 669 -26.95 -22.68 -36.54
N ILE A 670 -26.71 -21.37 -36.59
CA ILE A 670 -27.74 -20.35 -36.83
C ILE A 670 -27.42 -19.62 -38.14
N GLY A 671 -28.40 -19.51 -39.03
CA GLY A 671 -28.18 -18.97 -40.38
C GLY A 671 -27.31 -19.89 -41.24
N SER A 672 -26.33 -19.32 -41.94
CA SER A 672 -25.38 -20.05 -42.79
C SER A 672 -24.11 -20.52 -42.06
N GLY A 673 -23.97 -20.23 -40.76
CA GLY A 673 -22.76 -20.53 -39.98
C GLY A 673 -21.54 -19.71 -40.38
N LYS A 674 -21.71 -18.45 -40.81
CA LYS A 674 -20.61 -17.63 -41.36
C LYS A 674 -19.52 -17.31 -40.34
N SER A 675 -19.90 -17.01 -39.09
CA SER A 675 -18.97 -16.72 -37.99
C SER A 675 -18.85 -17.90 -37.04
N LEU A 676 -17.78 -17.94 -36.24
CA LEU A 676 -17.58 -18.97 -35.21
C LEU A 676 -17.71 -18.38 -33.81
N ILE A 677 -18.63 -18.93 -33.00
CA ILE A 677 -18.74 -18.63 -31.57
C ILE A 677 -18.19 -19.84 -30.80
N LYS A 678 -16.92 -19.73 -30.39
CA LYS A 678 -16.19 -20.77 -29.68
C LYS A 678 -15.92 -20.33 -28.25
N VAL A 679 -16.45 -21.08 -27.28
CA VAL A 679 -16.25 -20.79 -25.86
C VAL A 679 -15.75 -22.04 -25.16
N LYS A 680 -14.65 -21.90 -24.41
CA LYS A 680 -14.09 -22.93 -23.55
C LYS A 680 -13.92 -22.42 -22.13
N ALA A 681 -14.55 -23.09 -21.18
CA ALA A 681 -14.43 -22.78 -19.76
C ALA A 681 -14.10 -24.04 -18.94
N VAL A 682 -13.39 -23.86 -17.82
CA VAL A 682 -13.19 -24.91 -16.81
C VAL A 682 -13.72 -24.41 -15.48
N ASN A 683 -14.47 -25.25 -14.76
CA ASN A 683 -15.11 -24.97 -13.48
C ASN A 683 -15.93 -23.68 -13.45
N GLY A 684 -16.64 -23.38 -14.54
CA GLY A 684 -17.53 -22.23 -14.64
C GLY A 684 -18.63 -22.41 -15.68
N ASP A 685 -19.73 -21.68 -15.49
CA ASP A 685 -20.87 -21.72 -16.40
C ASP A 685 -20.56 -20.94 -17.69
N VAL A 686 -21.12 -21.41 -18.81
CA VAL A 686 -21.12 -20.71 -20.08
C VAL A 686 -22.54 -20.23 -20.36
N ILE A 687 -22.72 -18.92 -20.46
CA ILE A 687 -24.02 -18.30 -20.66
C ILE A 687 -23.97 -17.50 -21.97
N VAL A 688 -24.88 -17.79 -22.89
CA VAL A 688 -25.00 -17.11 -24.18
C VAL A 688 -26.38 -16.48 -24.27
N ARG A 689 -26.43 -15.14 -24.34
CA ARG A 689 -27.65 -14.34 -24.25
C ARG A 689 -27.92 -13.56 -25.51
N ARG A 690 -29.21 -13.37 -25.83
CA ARG A 690 -29.65 -12.38 -26.81
C ARG A 690 -29.51 -11.00 -26.22
N ARG A 691 -29.00 -10.08 -27.03
CA ARG A 691 -28.85 -8.68 -26.68
C ARG A 691 -30.02 -7.84 -27.19
#